data_AF-A0A955BRY4-F1
#
_entry.id   AF-A0A955BRY4-F1
#
_cell.length_a   1.000
_cell.length_b   1.000
_cell.length_c   1.000
_cell.angle_alpha   90.00
_cell.angle_beta   90.00
_cell.angle_gamma   90.00
#
_symmetry.space_group_name_H-M   'P 1'
#
loop_
_entity.id
_entity.type
_entity.pdbx_description
1 polymer ?
#
loop_
_entity_poly.entity_id
_entity_poly.type
_entity_poly.pdbx_seq_one_letter_code
_entity_poly.pdbx_strand_id
1 'polypeptide(L)'
;MRHTRIRDLAIIATTVAALAPPALGQLTEFNYSGPTGAQSWQTASNWGGGGFPNDPQHVANLSQALAGDLSIDLGGSGDVTVAGIKIGGTAGAVTTNITSGGATLRFQNTYTEDLANADFSKNAIVNGQDFLLWQRGYAKPVENPGTNNTTGDADLNGTVDGVDLGIWEENFGKNANGLLGGRPQVITGSVAGSVNTITAPIYMVHEIVEVLGPTDLTITGNISFENDEAVADDNVIDSSISSLTRGTTLTLNGTIDLQNKFDSLNGRFGLNTSGGSNGTLVVNSVISDGATTSSVQIGVAANGLTTPLNTVVLNAANTYGGSSWLSRTNLILNDPAALGTGTIRHIGPANQFGYNIIAGDDSLVNGELVLANDMIVGQWQSFRGDNSIRMTGDISQTNNRGFANLLIDGATLTLDGRLNIWEDDEALEREFEIEGSGTTIITGVIRSNPDEFPPPAGNLRRLRKSGTGVLVIDVAPDGNNHAGDDVVIMGNLHYATNDSLNSGGNIVSRGGAVGVDTGVANNSAFASKIDPSSTGGLMLAASDAAANLDFTGVLANAAKMTVAAPETGLTFTGSITPANSTYGLGGGTGKLTLPSAQLSGANSVEIRNGGEVELLGDNTYTGATKILTKYTSTQQERAEADNAQNIDGVFYEEVAPVLIVDDLANGGVASSIGAASSDAENLLIQGSTLRYVGTGDSTNRLFTIGTGGATIDSSGSGAVSFTNTGLLGRRDVSSSITGTLDDFSGNPNEIVEMSDTSDILIGMTVSDPQGGGTFTQPPCEPGGANCIPADTTVTGVSDDGGSIGISNNFPFILKENTQLVFGAVDRTLALTGSNTGDNTIASIISDSAAGSAVSVEKTGTGKWILSGAN
;
A
#
# COMPACT_ATOMS: atom_id res chain seq x y z
N MET A 1 27.26 -28.63 7.04
CA MET A 1 28.49 -29.47 6.86
C MET A 1 29.70 -28.57 6.61
N ARG A 2 30.92 -29.05 6.87
CA ARG A 2 32.19 -28.27 6.80
C ARG A 2 32.79 -28.21 5.38
N HIS A 3 33.49 -27.09 5.07
CA HIS A 3 34.65 -26.91 4.16
C HIS A 3 34.68 -27.70 2.83
N THR A 4 35.02 -27.18 1.63
CA THR A 4 36.11 -26.26 1.20
C THR A 4 35.97 -26.11 -0.34
N ARG A 5 36.62 -25.20 -1.11
CA ARG A 5 37.74 -24.26 -0.92
C ARG A 5 37.47 -22.92 -1.65
N ILE A 6 38.21 -21.89 -1.26
CA ILE A 6 38.67 -20.81 -2.15
C ILE A 6 40.16 -21.07 -2.42
N ARG A 7 40.61 -21.02 -3.69
CA ARG A 7 41.94 -20.52 -4.10
C ARG A 7 42.21 -20.60 -5.61
N ASP A 8 43.00 -19.64 -6.06
CA ASP A 8 43.84 -19.61 -7.26
C ASP A 8 43.15 -19.48 -8.64
N LEU A 9 42.90 -18.23 -9.04
CA LEU A 9 43.45 -17.75 -10.31
C LEU A 9 44.19 -16.43 -10.08
N ALA A 10 45.33 -16.26 -10.76
CA ALA A 10 46.37 -15.31 -10.37
C ALA A 10 46.15 -13.88 -10.89
N ILE A 11 46.71 -12.93 -10.16
CA ILE A 11 46.88 -11.53 -10.56
C ILE A 11 47.60 -11.47 -11.91
N ILE A 12 46.91 -11.00 -12.96
CA ILE A 12 47.54 -10.49 -14.18
C ILE A 12 47.28 -8.98 -14.20
N ALA A 13 48.19 -8.22 -13.62
CA ALA A 13 48.24 -6.77 -13.77
C ALA A 13 48.95 -6.43 -15.10
N THR A 14 48.27 -6.66 -16.22
CA THR A 14 48.71 -6.17 -17.54
C THR A 14 48.11 -4.80 -17.81
N THR A 15 48.97 -3.78 -17.69
CA THR A 15 48.91 -2.50 -18.43
C THR A 15 47.54 -2.12 -19.00
N VAL A 16 46.79 -1.32 -18.24
CA VAL A 16 45.80 -0.42 -18.85
C VAL A 16 46.58 0.58 -19.70
N ALA A 17 46.72 0.26 -20.99
CA ALA A 17 47.04 1.29 -21.97
C ALA A 17 45.88 2.27 -21.93
N ALA A 18 46.17 3.55 -21.70
CA ALA A 18 45.17 4.60 -21.82
C ALA A 18 44.77 4.72 -23.30
N LEU A 19 43.76 3.94 -23.70
CA LEU A 19 43.04 4.14 -24.93
C LEU A 19 42.39 5.52 -24.83
N ALA A 20 42.86 6.46 -25.65
CA ALA A 20 42.19 7.73 -25.80
C ALA A 20 40.78 7.44 -26.36
N PRO A 21 39.71 8.02 -25.79
CA PRO A 21 38.38 7.82 -26.33
C PRO A 21 38.34 8.32 -27.78
N PRO A 22 37.69 7.59 -28.70
CA PRO A 22 37.51 8.04 -30.07
C PRO A 22 36.75 9.37 -30.11
N ALA A 23 37.01 10.18 -31.15
CA ALA A 23 36.42 11.51 -31.27
C ALA A 23 34.89 11.46 -31.36
N LEU A 24 34.25 12.37 -30.62
CA LEU A 24 32.81 12.39 -30.35
C LEU A 24 31.97 12.62 -31.61
N GLY A 25 31.03 11.72 -31.87
CA GLY A 25 29.84 11.93 -32.70
C GLY A 25 28.57 12.20 -31.87
N GLN A 26 28.72 12.38 -30.56
CA GLN A 26 27.67 12.81 -29.65
C GLN A 26 27.34 14.30 -29.86
N LEU A 27 26.12 14.70 -29.52
CA LEU A 27 25.56 16.07 -29.56
C LEU A 27 26.59 17.20 -29.46
N THR A 28 26.50 18.20 -30.35
CA THR A 28 27.51 19.28 -30.42
C THR A 28 27.34 20.25 -29.24
N GLU A 29 28.24 20.17 -28.27
CA GLU A 29 28.23 21.02 -27.09
C GLU A 29 28.93 22.37 -27.31
N PHE A 30 28.17 23.45 -27.18
CA PHE A 30 28.66 24.83 -27.19
C PHE A 30 28.94 25.27 -25.76
N ASN A 31 30.22 25.37 -25.40
CA ASN A 31 30.67 25.86 -24.10
C ASN A 31 30.61 27.38 -24.04
N TYR A 32 29.96 27.92 -23.00
CA TYR A 32 29.89 29.36 -22.77
C TYR A 32 31.27 29.91 -22.36
N SER A 33 31.78 30.86 -23.12
CA SER A 33 33.09 31.52 -22.92
C SER A 33 32.98 33.04 -22.84
N GLY A 34 31.76 33.59 -22.77
CA GLY A 34 31.51 35.02 -22.69
C GLY A 34 31.73 35.62 -21.28
N PRO A 35 31.63 36.95 -21.15
CA PRO A 35 31.66 37.62 -19.85
C PRO A 35 30.37 37.39 -19.06
N THR A 36 30.41 37.57 -17.73
CA THR A 36 29.22 37.52 -16.88
C THR A 36 28.35 38.78 -17.03
N GLY A 37 27.22 38.84 -16.33
CA GLY A 37 26.23 39.92 -16.41
C GLY A 37 25.18 39.68 -17.51
N ALA A 38 24.61 40.76 -18.06
CA ALA A 38 23.62 40.70 -19.13
C ALA A 38 24.30 40.51 -20.50
N GLN A 39 23.91 39.46 -21.23
CA GLN A 39 24.57 38.95 -22.42
C GLN A 39 23.53 38.54 -23.48
N SER A 40 23.94 38.41 -24.74
CA SER A 40 23.07 37.89 -25.81
C SER A 40 23.52 36.50 -26.26
N TRP A 41 22.56 35.61 -26.45
CA TRP A 41 22.74 34.24 -26.94
C TRP A 41 23.33 34.22 -28.36
N GLN A 42 22.89 35.15 -29.22
CA GLN A 42 23.23 35.20 -30.63
C GLN A 42 24.67 35.72 -30.90
N THR A 43 25.40 36.11 -29.84
CA THR A 43 26.78 36.58 -29.93
C THR A 43 27.74 35.40 -30.03
N ALA A 44 28.18 35.05 -31.25
CA ALA A 44 29.02 33.87 -31.49
C ALA A 44 30.33 33.82 -30.68
N SER A 45 30.91 34.98 -30.32
CA SER A 45 32.11 35.05 -29.46
C SER A 45 31.86 34.60 -28.02
N ASN A 46 30.61 34.55 -27.57
CA ASN A 46 30.25 33.99 -26.26
C ASN A 46 30.27 32.45 -26.25
N TRP A 47 30.45 31.79 -27.40
CA TRP A 47 30.44 30.34 -27.57
C TRP A 47 31.68 29.86 -28.36
N GLY A 48 32.86 30.42 -28.06
CA GLY A 48 34.12 30.06 -28.72
C GLY A 48 34.28 30.54 -30.18
N GLY A 49 33.32 31.28 -30.74
CA GLY A 49 33.42 31.92 -32.06
C GLY A 49 32.98 31.07 -33.26
N GLY A 50 32.56 29.82 -33.05
CA GLY A 50 32.10 28.92 -34.12
C GLY A 50 30.64 29.12 -34.56
N GLY A 51 29.89 29.97 -33.87
CA GLY A 51 28.44 30.14 -34.01
C GLY A 51 27.81 30.29 -32.63
N PHE A 52 26.52 29.99 -32.50
CA PHE A 52 25.83 29.84 -31.22
C PHE A 52 24.90 28.60 -31.30
N PRO A 53 24.57 27.95 -30.17
CA PRO A 53 23.71 26.78 -30.18
C PRO A 53 22.29 27.17 -30.63
N ASN A 54 21.92 26.76 -31.84
CA ASN A 54 20.59 26.86 -32.42
C ASN A 54 20.34 25.72 -33.45
N ASP A 55 20.24 24.48 -32.98
CA ASP A 55 19.96 23.29 -33.80
C ASP A 55 19.42 22.13 -32.93
N PRO A 56 18.56 21.23 -33.44
CA PRO A 56 18.09 20.03 -32.72
C PRO A 56 19.17 18.99 -32.35
N GLN A 57 20.45 19.24 -32.60
CA GLN A 57 21.58 18.43 -32.12
C GLN A 57 22.61 19.26 -31.32
N HIS A 58 22.29 20.49 -30.94
CA HIS A 58 23.17 21.38 -30.18
C HIS A 58 22.83 21.41 -28.68
N VAL A 59 23.86 21.31 -27.84
CA VAL A 59 23.75 21.47 -26.37
C VAL A 59 24.38 22.80 -25.96
N ALA A 60 23.65 23.62 -25.21
CA ALA A 60 24.12 24.90 -24.69
C ALA A 60 24.68 24.74 -23.27
N ASN A 61 26.01 24.73 -23.11
CA ASN A 61 26.64 24.59 -21.81
C ASN A 61 26.99 25.95 -21.17
N LEU A 62 26.02 26.51 -20.44
CA LEU A 62 26.16 27.67 -19.56
C LEU A 62 26.76 27.30 -18.18
N SER A 63 26.88 26.01 -17.86
CA SER A 63 27.40 25.54 -16.56
C SER A 63 28.93 25.57 -16.55
N GLN A 64 29.45 26.76 -16.25
CA GLN A 64 30.87 27.09 -16.37
C GLN A 64 31.43 27.72 -15.09
N ALA A 65 32.73 27.97 -15.06
CA ALA A 65 33.42 28.67 -13.98
C ALA A 65 33.14 30.19 -14.02
N LEU A 66 31.87 30.56 -13.85
CA LEU A 66 31.37 31.93 -13.91
C LEU A 66 31.91 32.77 -12.75
N ALA A 67 32.35 34.00 -13.05
CA ALA A 67 32.88 34.95 -12.06
C ALA A 67 31.80 35.76 -11.31
N GLY A 68 30.53 35.43 -11.50
CA GLY A 68 29.35 36.14 -11.01
C GLY A 68 28.11 35.77 -11.84
N ASP A 69 26.97 36.41 -11.55
CA ASP A 69 25.69 36.11 -12.20
C ASP A 69 25.72 36.28 -13.72
N LEU A 70 24.96 35.44 -14.44
CA LEU A 70 24.82 35.45 -15.89
C LEU A 70 23.34 35.52 -16.27
N SER A 71 22.98 36.48 -17.13
CA SER A 71 21.66 36.57 -17.74
C SER A 71 21.81 36.63 -19.25
N ILE A 72 21.34 35.62 -19.97
CA ILE A 72 21.54 35.49 -21.41
C ILE A 72 20.21 35.63 -22.16
N ASP A 73 20.13 36.60 -23.06
CA ASP A 73 18.93 36.91 -23.86
C ASP A 73 18.96 36.16 -25.20
N LEU A 74 17.90 35.39 -25.47
CA LEU A 74 17.68 34.68 -26.74
C LEU A 74 17.53 35.62 -27.94
N GLY A 75 17.08 36.86 -27.72
CA GLY A 75 16.86 37.89 -28.74
C GLY A 75 15.39 38.24 -28.97
N GLY A 76 15.13 39.06 -29.99
CA GLY A 76 13.84 39.74 -30.18
C GLY A 76 12.74 39.01 -30.96
N SER A 77 13.04 37.90 -31.64
CA SER A 77 12.07 37.11 -32.39
C SER A 77 12.66 35.77 -32.89
N GLY A 78 11.77 34.83 -33.22
CA GLY A 78 12.14 33.49 -33.71
C GLY A 78 12.38 32.47 -32.60
N ASP A 79 12.81 31.27 -32.98
CA ASP A 79 13.08 30.18 -32.05
C ASP A 79 14.59 29.93 -31.95
N VAL A 80 15.05 29.64 -30.72
CA VAL A 80 16.41 29.16 -30.42
C VAL A 80 16.30 27.69 -30.03
N THR A 81 16.78 26.80 -30.89
CA THR A 81 16.60 25.35 -30.79
C THR A 81 17.78 24.68 -30.09
N VAL A 82 17.50 23.82 -29.12
CA VAL A 82 18.51 23.06 -28.39
C VAL A 82 18.06 21.63 -28.09
N ALA A 83 19.01 20.69 -28.23
CA ALA A 83 18.90 19.32 -27.72
C ALA A 83 19.16 19.25 -26.21
N GLY A 84 19.76 20.28 -25.61
CA GLY A 84 19.89 20.35 -24.16
C GLY A 84 20.58 21.60 -23.65
N ILE A 85 20.50 21.80 -22.34
CA ILE A 85 21.07 22.95 -21.64
C ILE A 85 21.79 22.45 -20.38
N LYS A 86 22.98 22.98 -20.11
CA LYS A 86 23.62 22.87 -18.79
C LYS A 86 23.63 24.27 -18.17
N ILE A 87 23.14 24.44 -16.94
CA ILE A 87 22.89 25.75 -16.31
C ILE A 87 23.42 25.81 -14.87
N GLY A 88 23.90 26.97 -14.40
CA GLY A 88 24.40 27.17 -13.04
C GLY A 88 25.92 27.01 -12.89
N GLY A 89 26.54 27.80 -12.01
CA GLY A 89 28.00 27.87 -11.90
C GLY A 89 28.68 26.60 -11.38
N THR A 90 29.93 26.37 -11.81
CA THR A 90 30.75 25.23 -11.35
C THR A 90 31.83 25.60 -10.33
N ALA A 91 32.18 26.89 -10.21
CA ALA A 91 33.22 27.38 -9.31
C ALA A 91 32.69 28.06 -8.03
N GLY A 92 31.43 28.48 -8.03
CA GLY A 92 30.79 29.22 -6.95
C GLY A 92 29.30 29.42 -7.21
N ALA A 93 28.54 29.72 -6.16
CA ALA A 93 27.11 29.95 -6.26
C ALA A 93 26.83 31.24 -7.04
N VAL A 94 26.02 31.13 -8.10
CA VAL A 94 25.65 32.24 -9.00
C VAL A 94 24.20 32.10 -9.45
N THR A 95 23.58 33.20 -9.85
CA THR A 95 22.34 33.20 -10.61
C THR A 95 22.65 33.00 -12.09
N THR A 96 22.03 32.02 -12.74
CA THR A 96 22.05 31.88 -14.20
C THR A 96 20.63 31.92 -14.74
N ASN A 97 20.35 32.89 -15.61
CA ASN A 97 19.01 33.11 -16.17
C ASN A 97 19.03 33.09 -17.71
N ILE A 98 18.08 32.39 -18.32
CA ILE A 98 17.79 32.48 -19.76
C ILE A 98 16.57 33.37 -19.96
N THR A 99 16.78 34.52 -20.59
CA THR A 99 15.79 35.58 -20.81
C THR A 99 15.42 35.72 -22.29
N SER A 100 14.38 36.49 -22.59
CA SER A 100 13.96 36.75 -23.97
C SER A 100 13.46 38.17 -24.17
N GLY A 101 13.94 38.82 -25.22
CA GLY A 101 13.39 40.05 -25.80
C GLY A 101 12.23 39.83 -26.79
N GLY A 102 11.81 38.57 -27.03
CA GLY A 102 10.73 38.20 -27.95
C GLY A 102 10.92 36.86 -28.70
N ALA A 103 12.08 36.21 -28.56
CA ALA A 103 12.33 34.85 -29.05
C ALA A 103 11.83 33.73 -28.11
N THR A 104 11.72 32.50 -28.62
CA THR A 104 11.29 31.31 -27.86
C THR A 104 12.44 30.31 -27.71
N LEU A 105 12.53 29.63 -26.56
CA LEU A 105 13.42 28.49 -26.36
C LEU A 105 12.74 27.21 -26.86
N ARG A 106 13.21 26.65 -27.97
CA ARG A 106 12.68 25.41 -28.55
C ARG A 106 13.50 24.21 -28.08
N PHE A 107 12.90 23.32 -27.30
CA PHE A 107 13.50 22.02 -27.04
C PHE A 107 13.17 21.07 -28.20
N GLN A 108 14.22 20.50 -28.80
CA GLN A 108 14.09 19.44 -29.79
C GLN A 108 15.40 18.64 -29.85
N ASN A 109 15.32 17.30 -29.82
CA ASN A 109 16.48 16.41 -29.88
C ASN A 109 16.31 15.35 -30.98
N THR A 110 16.87 15.60 -32.16
CA THR A 110 16.83 14.66 -33.30
C THR A 110 17.97 13.64 -33.30
N TYR A 111 18.83 13.64 -32.28
CA TYR A 111 19.93 12.67 -32.19
C TYR A 111 19.39 11.31 -31.78
N THR A 112 19.48 10.34 -32.68
CA THR A 112 19.27 8.92 -32.39
C THR A 112 20.64 8.25 -32.29
N GLU A 113 20.93 7.59 -31.17
CA GLU A 113 22.18 6.86 -31.01
C GLU A 113 22.03 5.41 -31.46
N ASP A 114 22.83 5.01 -32.44
CA ASP A 114 23.05 3.60 -32.72
C ASP A 114 24.03 3.05 -31.67
N LEU A 115 23.45 2.46 -30.62
CA LEU A 115 24.16 1.76 -29.55
C LEU A 115 24.58 0.33 -29.94
N ALA A 116 24.20 -0.15 -31.15
CA ALA A 116 23.99 -1.57 -31.41
C ALA A 116 23.13 -2.23 -30.31
N ASN A 117 23.00 -3.56 -30.27
CA ASN A 117 22.30 -4.22 -29.16
C ASN A 117 23.20 -4.35 -27.90
N ALA A 118 24.13 -3.43 -27.67
CA ALA A 118 25.11 -3.47 -26.57
C ALA A 118 24.55 -3.02 -25.20
N ASP A 119 23.45 -2.25 -25.19
CA ASP A 119 22.72 -1.89 -23.98
C ASP A 119 21.78 -3.03 -23.58
N PHE A 120 22.31 -3.93 -22.76
CA PHE A 120 21.59 -5.10 -22.27
C PHE A 120 20.62 -4.73 -21.13
N SER A 121 20.91 -3.65 -20.38
CA SER A 121 20.08 -3.20 -19.26
C SER A 121 18.91 -2.31 -19.69
N LYS A 122 18.91 -1.84 -20.93
CA LYS A 122 17.91 -0.93 -21.53
C LYS A 122 17.79 0.40 -20.79
N ASN A 123 18.92 0.89 -20.26
CA ASN A 123 19.04 2.19 -19.61
C ASN A 123 19.64 3.28 -20.53
N ALA A 124 19.92 2.93 -21.80
CA ALA A 124 20.57 3.72 -22.83
C ALA A 124 21.99 4.22 -22.50
N ILE A 125 22.70 3.56 -21.57
CA ILE A 125 24.10 3.87 -21.19
C ILE A 125 24.90 2.57 -21.14
N VAL A 126 25.72 2.30 -22.15
CA VAL A 126 26.54 1.07 -22.20
C VAL A 126 27.68 1.15 -21.19
N ASN A 127 27.50 0.49 -20.04
CA ASN A 127 28.39 0.60 -18.89
C ASN A 127 28.64 -0.76 -18.18
N GLY A 128 29.20 -0.72 -16.97
CA GLY A 128 29.51 -1.92 -16.18
C GLY A 128 28.29 -2.74 -15.74
N GLN A 129 27.09 -2.15 -15.72
CA GLN A 129 25.83 -2.86 -15.47
C GLN A 129 25.50 -3.83 -16.62
N ASP A 130 25.73 -3.44 -17.86
CA ASP A 130 25.55 -4.27 -19.05
C ASP A 130 26.61 -5.37 -19.08
N PHE A 131 27.87 -5.06 -18.76
CA PHE A 131 28.91 -6.08 -18.57
C PHE A 131 28.50 -7.16 -17.56
N LEU A 132 27.81 -6.79 -16.47
CA LEU A 132 27.27 -7.75 -15.49
C LEU A 132 26.06 -8.55 -16.02
N LEU A 133 25.33 -8.08 -17.03
CA LEU A 133 24.29 -8.85 -17.73
C LEU A 133 24.94 -9.85 -18.68
N TRP A 134 25.84 -9.40 -19.55
CA TRP A 134 26.65 -10.26 -20.42
C TRP A 134 27.38 -11.36 -19.64
N GLN A 135 28.05 -11.02 -18.54
CA GLN A 135 28.74 -11.99 -17.69
C GLN A 135 27.79 -13.03 -17.08
N ARG A 136 26.52 -12.67 -16.82
CA ARG A 136 25.49 -13.59 -16.31
C ARG A 136 24.88 -14.45 -17.43
N GLY A 137 24.88 -13.98 -18.67
CA GLY A 137 24.43 -14.71 -19.85
C GLY A 137 25.48 -15.65 -20.44
N TYR A 138 26.76 -15.34 -20.27
CA TYR A 138 27.89 -16.03 -20.93
C TYR A 138 27.76 -17.57 -20.95
N ALA A 139 27.90 -18.14 -22.15
CA ALA A 139 27.77 -19.56 -22.45
C ALA A 139 26.40 -20.20 -22.15
N LYS A 140 25.33 -19.40 -22.01
CA LYS A 140 23.93 -19.88 -22.00
C LYS A 140 23.28 -19.66 -23.37
N PRO A 141 22.43 -20.60 -23.85
CA PRO A 141 21.56 -20.33 -24.98
C PRO A 141 20.49 -19.30 -24.59
N VAL A 142 20.13 -18.42 -25.53
CA VAL A 142 19.08 -17.42 -25.37
C VAL A 142 17.74 -17.96 -25.88
N GLU A 143 16.68 -17.79 -25.10
CA GLU A 143 15.32 -18.06 -25.56
C GLU A 143 14.83 -16.89 -26.43
N ASN A 144 14.35 -17.18 -27.64
CA ASN A 144 13.97 -16.23 -28.69
C ASN A 144 15.12 -15.34 -29.22
N PRO A 145 16.13 -15.93 -29.89
CA PRO A 145 17.13 -15.16 -30.65
C PRO A 145 16.50 -14.29 -31.74
N GLY A 146 17.06 -13.12 -31.97
CA GLY A 146 16.63 -12.18 -33.02
C GLY A 146 15.77 -10.99 -32.56
N THR A 147 15.29 -10.95 -31.31
CA THR A 147 14.47 -9.82 -30.81
C THR A 147 14.82 -9.35 -29.40
N ASN A 148 15.72 -10.04 -28.67
CA ASN A 148 16.04 -9.68 -27.29
C ASN A 148 17.53 -9.85 -26.97
N ASN A 149 18.14 -8.76 -26.50
CA ASN A 149 19.53 -8.67 -26.08
C ASN A 149 19.73 -8.64 -24.55
N THR A 150 18.67 -8.62 -23.73
CA THR A 150 18.79 -8.38 -22.27
C THR A 150 19.57 -9.45 -21.51
N THR A 151 19.84 -10.58 -22.15
CA THR A 151 20.70 -11.67 -21.67
C THR A 151 22.19 -11.42 -21.91
N GLY A 152 22.58 -10.43 -22.72
CA GLY A 152 23.96 -10.19 -23.15
C GLY A 152 24.27 -10.56 -24.61
N ASP A 153 23.27 -10.97 -25.40
CA ASP A 153 23.40 -11.35 -26.81
C ASP A 153 23.24 -10.10 -27.69
N ALA A 154 24.36 -9.57 -28.18
CA ALA A 154 24.45 -8.28 -28.86
C ALA A 154 24.38 -8.40 -30.39
N ASP A 155 24.84 -9.52 -30.97
CA ASP A 155 24.67 -9.79 -32.41
C ASP A 155 23.35 -10.53 -32.74
N LEU A 156 22.60 -10.94 -31.70
CA LEU A 156 21.32 -11.65 -31.74
C LEU A 156 21.42 -13.07 -32.35
N ASN A 157 22.59 -13.72 -32.27
CA ASN A 157 22.82 -15.06 -32.79
C ASN A 157 22.23 -16.19 -31.94
N GLY A 158 21.82 -15.91 -30.69
CA GLY A 158 21.24 -16.86 -29.74
C GLY A 158 22.20 -17.47 -28.73
N THR A 159 23.46 -17.04 -28.70
CA THR A 159 24.47 -17.48 -27.75
C THR A 159 25.33 -16.31 -27.26
N VAL A 160 25.34 -16.09 -25.95
CA VAL A 160 26.15 -15.03 -25.32
C VAL A 160 27.63 -15.46 -25.26
N ASP A 161 28.48 -14.87 -26.10
CA ASP A 161 29.89 -15.23 -26.22
C ASP A 161 30.85 -14.01 -26.29
N GLY A 162 32.05 -14.19 -26.87
CA GLY A 162 33.07 -13.14 -26.99
C GLY A 162 32.83 -12.12 -28.11
N VAL A 163 31.96 -12.41 -29.08
CA VAL A 163 31.52 -11.46 -30.12
C VAL A 163 30.67 -10.37 -29.48
N ASP A 164 29.75 -10.74 -28.58
CA ASP A 164 28.92 -9.79 -27.85
C ASP A 164 29.72 -8.90 -26.91
N LEU A 165 30.77 -9.46 -26.30
CA LEU A 165 31.71 -8.69 -25.50
C LEU A 165 32.42 -7.64 -26.37
N GLY A 166 32.83 -8.01 -27.60
CA GLY A 166 33.42 -7.06 -28.55
C GLY A 166 32.46 -5.92 -28.91
N ILE A 167 31.18 -6.23 -29.16
CA ILE A 167 30.15 -5.22 -29.42
C ILE A 167 29.93 -4.34 -28.18
N TRP A 168 29.92 -4.90 -26.96
CA TRP A 168 29.87 -4.10 -25.73
C TRP A 168 31.12 -3.22 -25.55
N GLU A 169 32.33 -3.74 -25.78
CA GLU A 169 33.60 -3.00 -25.67
C GLU A 169 33.67 -1.83 -26.67
N GLU A 170 33.18 -2.01 -27.91
CA GLU A 170 33.11 -0.96 -28.93
C GLU A 170 32.10 0.16 -28.59
N ASN A 171 31.10 -0.14 -27.75
CA ASN A 171 30.07 0.80 -27.33
C ASN A 171 30.27 1.31 -25.88
N PHE A 172 31.22 0.77 -25.12
CA PHE A 172 31.43 1.12 -23.71
C PHE A 172 31.74 2.61 -23.53
N GLY A 173 30.94 3.27 -22.69
CA GLY A 173 31.03 4.71 -22.46
C GLY A 173 30.26 5.59 -23.46
N LYS A 174 29.54 5.01 -24.44
CA LYS A 174 28.44 5.73 -25.11
C LYS A 174 27.38 6.14 -24.07
N ASN A 175 26.78 7.31 -24.27
CA ASN A 175 25.99 8.08 -23.30
C ASN A 175 26.56 8.22 -21.88
N ALA A 176 27.89 8.14 -21.67
CA ALA A 176 28.50 8.41 -20.35
C ALA A 176 28.22 9.82 -19.79
N ASN A 177 27.78 10.76 -20.64
CA ASN A 177 27.35 12.11 -20.24
C ASN A 177 25.87 12.20 -19.80
N GLY A 178 25.10 11.10 -19.84
CA GLY A 178 23.70 11.04 -19.40
C GLY A 178 22.65 11.59 -20.38
N LEU A 179 23.08 12.15 -21.51
CA LEU A 179 22.18 12.63 -22.57
C LEU A 179 21.53 11.44 -23.27
N LEU A 180 20.25 11.19 -23.03
CA LEU A 180 19.50 10.16 -23.75
C LEU A 180 19.33 10.56 -25.22
N GLY A 181 19.55 9.60 -26.14
CA GLY A 181 19.17 9.78 -27.53
C GLY A 181 17.66 10.04 -27.66
N GLY A 182 17.28 11.06 -28.42
CA GLY A 182 15.88 11.41 -28.69
C GLY A 182 15.11 12.05 -27.53
N ARG A 183 15.78 12.65 -26.53
CA ARG A 183 15.12 13.42 -25.45
C ARG A 183 15.90 14.70 -25.09
N PRO A 184 15.26 15.89 -25.03
CA PRO A 184 15.90 17.10 -24.57
C PRO A 184 16.13 17.09 -23.06
N GLN A 185 17.29 17.60 -22.62
CA GLN A 185 17.64 17.62 -21.20
C GLN A 185 18.06 19.00 -20.69
N VAL A 186 17.70 19.32 -19.44
CA VAL A 186 18.23 20.46 -18.69
C VAL A 186 18.98 19.96 -17.47
N ILE A 187 20.29 20.20 -17.44
CA ILE A 187 21.19 19.75 -16.38
C ILE A 187 21.58 20.93 -15.50
N THR A 188 21.21 20.90 -14.22
CA THR A 188 21.55 21.95 -13.26
C THR A 188 22.92 21.70 -12.61
N GLY A 189 23.64 22.79 -12.35
CA GLY A 189 25.01 22.77 -11.83
C GLY A 189 25.10 22.26 -10.38
N SER A 190 26.29 21.79 -10.00
CA SER A 190 26.48 21.11 -8.71
C SER A 190 26.76 22.01 -7.51
N VAL A 191 26.80 23.34 -7.68
CA VAL A 191 27.14 24.27 -6.59
C VAL A 191 25.89 24.72 -5.84
N ALA A 192 25.74 24.24 -4.60
CA ALA A 192 24.66 24.60 -3.70
C ALA A 192 24.52 26.12 -3.52
N GLY A 193 23.28 26.61 -3.50
CA GLY A 193 22.95 28.05 -3.45
C GLY A 193 23.00 28.76 -4.81
N SER A 194 23.33 28.07 -5.90
CA SER A 194 23.10 28.59 -7.25
C SER A 194 21.60 28.73 -7.53
N VAL A 195 21.22 29.74 -8.31
CA VAL A 195 19.83 30.00 -8.71
C VAL A 195 19.73 29.84 -10.23
N ASN A 196 19.01 28.82 -10.68
CA ASN A 196 18.83 28.55 -12.12
C ASN A 196 17.42 28.98 -12.55
N THR A 197 17.32 29.85 -13.55
CA THR A 197 16.03 30.31 -14.06
C THR A 197 15.94 30.32 -15.58
N ILE A 198 14.73 30.10 -16.09
CA ILE A 198 14.37 30.29 -17.50
C ILE A 198 13.12 31.17 -17.52
N THR A 199 13.28 32.46 -17.82
CA THR A 199 12.15 33.38 -18.00
C THR A 199 11.76 33.55 -19.48
N ALA A 200 12.55 33.02 -20.40
CA ALA A 200 12.19 32.92 -21.81
C ALA A 200 11.01 31.93 -22.02
N PRO A 201 10.04 32.22 -22.90
CA PRO A 201 9.00 31.24 -23.28
C PRO A 201 9.63 29.95 -23.83
N ILE A 202 8.96 28.82 -23.57
CA ILE A 202 9.40 27.48 -23.97
C ILE A 202 8.43 26.90 -25.02
N TYR A 203 9.00 26.20 -25.99
CA TYR A 203 8.30 25.42 -27.00
C TYR A 203 8.88 24.00 -27.07
N MET A 204 8.02 22.98 -27.02
CA MET A 204 8.38 21.57 -27.12
C MET A 204 7.74 20.95 -28.37
N VAL A 205 8.39 19.98 -29.00
CA VAL A 205 7.95 19.45 -30.30
C VAL A 205 7.89 17.94 -30.20
N HIS A 206 6.82 17.44 -29.57
CA HIS A 206 6.62 16.01 -29.27
C HIS A 206 7.73 15.48 -28.36
N GLU A 207 8.18 16.36 -27.45
CA GLU A 207 9.39 16.16 -26.66
C GLU A 207 9.08 15.87 -25.19
N ILE A 208 9.87 14.96 -24.64
CA ILE A 208 9.89 14.64 -23.23
C ILE A 208 11.15 15.28 -22.64
N VAL A 209 10.96 16.43 -22.00
CA VAL A 209 12.02 17.25 -21.43
C VAL A 209 12.36 16.76 -20.02
N GLU A 210 13.61 16.36 -19.82
CA GLU A 210 14.08 15.83 -18.53
C GLU A 210 14.99 16.84 -17.82
N VAL A 211 14.66 17.15 -16.58
CA VAL A 211 15.46 18.02 -15.70
C VAL A 211 16.17 17.16 -14.67
N LEU A 212 17.50 17.32 -14.60
CA LEU A 212 18.38 16.58 -13.72
C LEU A 212 19.51 17.46 -13.18
N GLY A 213 20.22 16.98 -12.17
CA GLY A 213 21.24 17.74 -11.46
C GLY A 213 20.76 18.17 -10.06
N PRO A 214 21.68 18.53 -9.15
CA PRO A 214 21.38 18.60 -7.72
C PRO A 214 20.92 19.98 -7.24
N THR A 215 20.70 20.95 -8.13
CA THR A 215 20.15 22.29 -7.77
C THR A 215 18.83 22.54 -8.47
N ASP A 216 17.96 23.30 -7.81
CA ASP A 216 16.60 23.59 -8.29
C ASP A 216 16.61 24.41 -9.60
N LEU A 217 15.51 24.29 -10.36
CA LEU A 217 15.26 25.04 -11.59
C LEU A 217 13.89 25.70 -11.53
N THR A 218 13.82 27.00 -11.84
CA THR A 218 12.55 27.73 -11.94
C THR A 218 12.32 28.24 -13.36
N ILE A 219 11.24 27.78 -13.98
CA ILE A 219 10.79 28.19 -15.32
C ILE A 219 9.63 29.17 -15.15
N THR A 220 9.79 30.41 -15.60
CA THR A 220 8.74 31.45 -15.55
C THR A 220 8.22 31.83 -16.93
N GLY A 221 8.90 31.44 -18.01
CA GLY A 221 8.34 31.57 -19.35
C GLY A 221 7.19 30.61 -19.58
N ASN A 222 6.17 31.05 -20.31
CA ASN A 222 5.05 30.19 -20.70
C ASN A 222 5.54 28.99 -21.50
N ILE A 223 4.90 27.84 -21.30
CA ILE A 223 5.21 26.56 -21.95
C ILE A 223 4.11 26.30 -22.99
N SER A 224 4.54 25.96 -24.19
CA SER A 224 3.70 25.63 -25.35
C SER A 224 4.31 24.43 -26.10
N PHE A 225 3.55 23.80 -27.00
CA PHE A 225 4.05 22.66 -27.76
C PHE A 225 3.44 22.53 -29.17
N GLU A 226 4.09 21.70 -29.99
CA GLU A 226 3.62 21.19 -31.29
C GLU A 226 2.91 19.83 -31.08
N ASN A 227 2.06 19.38 -32.00
CA ASN A 227 1.30 18.12 -31.91
C ASN A 227 1.78 17.10 -32.96
N ASP A 228 2.00 15.83 -32.59
CA ASP A 228 2.47 14.82 -33.56
C ASP A 228 1.28 14.28 -34.37
N GLU A 229 1.25 14.58 -35.68
CA GLU A 229 0.25 14.03 -36.60
C GLU A 229 0.29 12.49 -36.69
N ALA A 230 1.39 11.84 -36.27
CA ALA A 230 1.50 10.39 -36.19
C ALA A 230 0.92 9.79 -34.88
N VAL A 231 0.73 10.58 -33.82
CA VAL A 231 0.07 10.13 -32.59
C VAL A 231 -1.44 10.15 -32.78
N ALA A 232 -1.98 8.99 -33.16
CA ALA A 232 -3.42 8.77 -33.40
C ALA A 232 -4.17 8.18 -32.18
N ASP A 233 -3.53 8.11 -31.01
CA ASP A 233 -4.06 7.47 -29.81
C ASP A 233 -3.96 8.40 -28.59
N ASP A 234 -5.12 8.72 -28.01
CA ASP A 234 -5.27 9.55 -26.79
C ASP A 234 -4.61 8.95 -25.53
N ASN A 235 -4.08 7.72 -25.63
CA ASN A 235 -3.36 7.04 -24.55
C ASN A 235 -1.85 7.29 -24.54
N VAL A 236 -1.29 7.99 -25.54
CA VAL A 236 0.15 8.29 -25.63
C VAL A 236 0.46 9.66 -24.99
N ILE A 237 1.63 9.76 -24.35
CA ILE A 237 2.20 11.04 -23.92
C ILE A 237 2.92 11.65 -25.12
N ASP A 238 2.40 12.75 -25.66
CA ASP A 238 3.00 13.47 -26.78
C ASP A 238 4.18 14.34 -26.31
N SER A 239 3.93 15.19 -25.32
CA SER A 239 4.94 16.10 -24.75
C SER A 239 4.92 15.99 -23.22
N SER A 240 6.09 16.05 -22.57
CA SER A 240 6.16 16.03 -21.10
C SER A 240 7.33 16.81 -20.51
N ILE A 241 7.23 17.11 -19.22
CA ILE A 241 8.33 17.69 -18.45
C ILE A 241 8.49 16.94 -17.11
N SER A 242 9.71 16.51 -16.79
CA SER A 242 9.98 15.61 -15.66
C SER A 242 11.22 16.01 -14.85
N SER A 243 11.18 15.77 -13.53
CA SER A 243 12.27 16.00 -12.58
C SER A 243 12.84 14.66 -12.11
N LEU A 244 14.05 14.33 -12.58
CA LEU A 244 14.66 13.02 -12.37
C LEU A 244 15.48 12.94 -11.07
N THR A 245 15.94 14.07 -10.52
CA THR A 245 16.86 14.07 -9.38
C THR A 245 16.14 14.16 -8.04
N ARG A 246 16.30 13.11 -7.21
CA ARG A 246 15.72 13.04 -5.87
C ARG A 246 16.19 14.19 -4.98
N GLY A 247 15.25 14.87 -4.35
CA GLY A 247 15.52 16.03 -3.48
C GLY A 247 15.72 17.35 -4.22
N THR A 248 15.55 17.37 -5.55
CA THR A 248 15.59 18.58 -6.38
C THR A 248 14.19 18.96 -6.83
N THR A 249 13.92 20.27 -6.86
CA THR A 249 12.63 20.84 -7.24
C THR A 249 12.71 21.53 -8.61
N LEU A 250 11.83 21.12 -9.52
CA LEU A 250 11.51 21.85 -10.74
C LEU A 250 10.25 22.68 -10.49
N THR A 251 10.31 24.00 -10.63
CA THR A 251 9.18 24.90 -10.42
C THR A 251 8.74 25.55 -11.74
N LEU A 252 7.46 25.43 -12.08
CA LEU A 252 6.84 26.02 -13.27
C LEU A 252 5.89 27.17 -12.86
N ASN A 253 6.29 28.40 -13.20
CA ASN A 253 5.60 29.67 -12.96
C ASN A 253 5.06 30.34 -14.25
N GLY A 254 5.31 29.73 -15.42
CA GLY A 254 4.69 30.15 -16.68
C GLY A 254 3.41 29.35 -16.93
N THR A 255 2.45 29.95 -17.64
CA THR A 255 1.24 29.24 -18.09
C THR A 255 1.63 28.03 -18.94
N ILE A 256 1.00 26.88 -18.69
CA ILE A 256 1.09 25.71 -19.57
C ILE A 256 -0.13 25.78 -20.48
N ASP A 257 0.09 26.26 -21.70
CA ASP A 257 -0.96 26.37 -22.71
C ASP A 257 -1.06 25.03 -23.45
N LEU A 258 -2.16 24.31 -23.21
CA LEU A 258 -2.47 23.09 -23.95
C LEU A 258 -3.08 23.39 -25.33
N GLN A 259 -3.40 24.65 -25.63
CA GLN A 259 -3.70 25.07 -26.99
C GLN A 259 -2.38 25.29 -27.74
N ASN A 260 -2.13 24.47 -28.75
CA ASN A 260 -0.96 24.61 -29.61
C ASN A 260 -1.04 25.94 -30.38
N LYS A 261 0.14 26.48 -30.71
CA LYS A 261 0.34 27.66 -31.56
C LYS A 261 -0.28 27.50 -32.97
N PHE A 262 -0.67 26.27 -33.37
CA PHE A 262 -1.13 25.91 -34.71
C PHE A 262 -2.37 24.98 -34.83
N ASP A 263 -2.64 24.02 -33.91
CA ASP A 263 -3.81 23.09 -33.95
C ASP A 263 -4.19 22.55 -32.52
N SER A 264 -4.91 21.43 -32.37
CA SER A 264 -5.19 20.76 -31.06
C SER A 264 -4.10 19.75 -30.66
N LEU A 265 -4.01 19.40 -29.36
CA LEU A 265 -3.21 18.27 -28.87
C LEU A 265 -3.92 16.94 -29.17
N ASN A 266 -3.19 15.96 -29.74
CA ASN A 266 -3.55 14.54 -29.70
C ASN A 266 -2.79 13.89 -28.53
N GLY A 267 -3.39 12.93 -27.81
CA GLY A 267 -2.72 12.32 -26.66
C GLY A 267 -2.78 13.18 -25.39
N ARG A 268 -1.73 13.09 -24.57
CA ARG A 268 -1.70 13.64 -23.21
C ARG A 268 -0.44 14.47 -22.94
N PHE A 269 -0.61 15.54 -22.17
CA PHE A 269 0.53 16.28 -21.61
C PHE A 269 1.02 15.62 -20.32
N GLY A 270 2.32 15.31 -20.23
CA GLY A 270 2.90 14.62 -19.09
C GLY A 270 3.56 15.54 -18.04
N LEU A 271 3.19 15.35 -16.77
CA LEU A 271 3.83 15.93 -15.60
C LEU A 271 4.57 14.85 -14.81
N ASN A 272 5.90 14.91 -14.77
CA ASN A 272 6.77 13.97 -14.04
C ASN A 272 6.58 12.50 -14.45
N THR A 273 6.42 12.27 -15.75
CA THR A 273 6.05 10.96 -16.33
C THR A 273 7.23 10.10 -16.80
N SER A 274 8.44 10.65 -16.93
CA SER A 274 9.62 9.85 -17.32
C SER A 274 9.91 8.73 -16.32
N GLY A 275 10.34 7.56 -16.80
CA GLY A 275 10.62 6.38 -15.98
C GLY A 275 11.66 6.61 -14.86
N GLY A 276 12.54 7.60 -15.03
CA GLY A 276 13.53 8.01 -14.02
C GLY A 276 13.05 9.05 -13.00
N SER A 277 11.79 9.52 -13.07
CA SER A 277 11.31 10.64 -12.26
C SER A 277 11.34 10.32 -10.76
N ASN A 278 12.10 11.13 -10.02
CA ASN A 278 12.38 10.95 -8.58
C ASN A 278 12.42 12.28 -7.80
N GLY A 279 12.42 13.41 -8.51
CA GLY A 279 12.39 14.75 -7.93
C GLY A 279 10.98 15.29 -7.75
N THR A 280 10.89 16.52 -7.26
CA THR A 280 9.63 17.24 -7.10
C THR A 280 9.37 18.12 -8.33
N LEU A 281 8.14 18.10 -8.83
CA LEU A 281 7.64 19.04 -9.84
C LEU A 281 6.54 19.91 -9.21
N VAL A 282 6.75 21.22 -9.13
CA VAL A 282 5.79 22.21 -8.62
C VAL A 282 5.24 23.02 -9.80
N VAL A 283 3.92 23.07 -9.95
CA VAL A 283 3.23 23.86 -10.98
C VAL A 283 2.40 24.95 -10.28
N ASN A 284 2.90 26.18 -10.36
CA ASN A 284 2.29 27.37 -9.77
C ASN A 284 1.30 28.09 -10.69
N SER A 285 1.11 27.59 -11.91
CA SER A 285 0.40 28.29 -12.98
C SER A 285 -0.70 27.43 -13.59
N VAL A 286 -1.71 28.12 -14.12
CA VAL A 286 -2.85 27.49 -14.78
C VAL A 286 -2.38 26.65 -15.98
N ILE A 287 -2.82 25.41 -15.99
CA ILE A 287 -2.87 24.51 -17.14
C ILE A 287 -4.24 24.69 -17.79
N SER A 288 -4.28 25.06 -19.07
CA SER A 288 -5.51 25.40 -19.79
C SER A 288 -5.50 24.85 -21.21
N ASP A 289 -6.61 24.28 -21.67
CA ASP A 289 -6.84 23.88 -23.07
C ASP A 289 -7.94 24.71 -23.76
N GLY A 290 -8.40 25.79 -23.11
CA GLY A 290 -9.56 26.58 -23.55
C GLY A 290 -10.88 25.80 -23.63
N ALA A 291 -11.02 24.74 -22.83
CA ALA A 291 -12.15 23.81 -22.73
C ALA A 291 -12.41 22.99 -24.01
N THR A 292 -11.40 22.30 -24.54
CA THR A 292 -11.47 21.63 -25.85
C THR A 292 -11.46 20.10 -25.82
N THR A 293 -10.68 19.44 -24.96
CA THR A 293 -10.66 17.98 -24.58
C THR A 293 -9.29 17.48 -24.08
N SER A 294 -8.26 18.34 -23.98
CA SER A 294 -6.87 17.89 -23.76
C SER A 294 -6.67 17.24 -22.39
N SER A 295 -6.07 16.04 -22.38
CA SER A 295 -5.80 15.26 -21.17
C SER A 295 -4.42 15.52 -20.59
N VAL A 296 -4.30 15.40 -19.26
CA VAL A 296 -3.03 15.50 -18.53
C VAL A 296 -2.73 14.17 -17.86
N GLN A 297 -1.48 13.70 -17.92
CA GLN A 297 -1.01 12.54 -17.17
C GLN A 297 0.01 12.95 -16.12
N ILE A 298 -0.13 12.40 -14.91
CA ILE A 298 0.64 12.84 -13.72
C ILE A 298 1.34 11.64 -13.07
N GLY A 299 2.67 11.70 -12.92
CA GLY A 299 3.47 10.64 -12.30
C GLY A 299 3.88 9.51 -13.27
N VAL A 300 4.50 8.45 -12.72
CA VAL A 300 5.13 7.40 -13.56
C VAL A 300 4.30 6.12 -13.62
N ALA A 301 4.01 5.66 -14.84
CA ALA A 301 3.15 4.51 -15.11
C ALA A 301 3.93 3.17 -15.16
N ALA A 302 4.81 2.89 -14.19
CA ALA A 302 5.72 1.75 -14.21
C ALA A 302 5.73 0.90 -12.93
N ASN A 303 6.09 -0.38 -13.12
CA ASN A 303 6.41 -1.33 -12.06
C ASN A 303 7.74 -0.98 -11.37
N GLY A 304 7.90 -1.37 -10.11
CA GLY A 304 9.21 -1.37 -9.44
C GLY A 304 9.85 0.01 -9.20
N LEU A 305 9.08 1.09 -9.24
CA LEU A 305 9.57 2.43 -8.89
C LEU A 305 10.25 2.45 -7.53
N THR A 306 11.35 3.20 -7.42
CA THR A 306 12.03 3.40 -6.14
C THR A 306 11.13 4.20 -5.19
N THR A 307 10.86 3.68 -4.01
CA THR A 307 10.25 4.46 -2.93
C THR A 307 11.30 5.35 -2.22
N PRO A 308 10.90 6.45 -1.55
CA PRO A 308 9.62 7.13 -1.71
C PRO A 308 9.41 7.58 -3.17
N LEU A 309 8.14 7.63 -3.58
CA LEU A 309 7.75 8.05 -4.93
C LEU A 309 8.12 9.53 -5.18
N ASN A 310 8.21 9.90 -6.46
CA ASN A 310 8.32 11.30 -6.86
C ASN A 310 7.06 12.09 -6.45
N THR A 311 7.16 13.42 -6.51
CA THR A 311 6.10 14.32 -6.08
C THR A 311 5.72 15.29 -7.18
N VAL A 312 4.42 15.49 -7.41
CA VAL A 312 3.86 16.57 -8.23
C VAL A 312 2.98 17.44 -7.35
N VAL A 313 3.12 18.76 -7.46
CA VAL A 313 2.37 19.74 -6.67
C VAL A 313 1.66 20.70 -7.62
N LEU A 314 0.34 20.81 -7.51
CA LEU A 314 -0.50 21.67 -8.35
C LEU A 314 -1.15 22.77 -7.51
N ASN A 315 -0.79 24.03 -7.77
CA ASN A 315 -1.15 25.18 -6.93
C ASN A 315 -2.12 26.18 -7.59
N ALA A 316 -2.76 25.81 -8.69
CA ALA A 316 -3.64 26.70 -9.44
C ALA A 316 -4.93 26.00 -9.87
N ALA A 317 -6.03 26.75 -9.90
CA ALA A 317 -7.27 26.37 -10.55
C ALA A 317 -7.04 26.15 -12.05
N ASN A 318 -6.93 24.87 -12.45
CA ASN A 318 -6.68 24.47 -13.82
C ASN A 318 -8.00 24.40 -14.60
N THR A 319 -7.94 24.66 -15.90
CA THR A 319 -9.14 24.86 -16.73
C THR A 319 -9.22 23.92 -17.93
N TYR A 320 -8.43 22.84 -17.94
CA TYR A 320 -8.50 21.84 -19.00
C TYR A 320 -9.76 20.96 -18.90
N GLY A 321 -10.32 20.61 -20.06
CA GLY A 321 -11.55 19.83 -20.18
C GLY A 321 -11.36 18.31 -20.28
N GLY A 322 -10.16 17.83 -20.61
CA GLY A 322 -9.87 16.40 -20.71
C GLY A 322 -9.68 15.70 -19.36
N SER A 323 -9.53 14.37 -19.40
CA SER A 323 -9.31 13.56 -18.19
C SER A 323 -7.94 13.79 -17.56
N SER A 324 -7.92 13.73 -16.22
CA SER A 324 -6.71 13.68 -15.37
C SER A 324 -6.29 12.23 -15.15
N TRP A 325 -5.22 11.79 -15.80
CA TRP A 325 -4.70 10.42 -15.74
C TRP A 325 -3.62 10.29 -14.67
N LEU A 326 -4.00 9.77 -13.51
CA LEU A 326 -3.10 9.52 -12.40
C LEU A 326 -2.26 8.26 -12.65
N SER A 327 -0.96 8.40 -12.48
CA SER A 327 0.03 7.33 -12.41
C SER A 327 0.59 7.28 -10.98
N ARG A 328 1.64 6.48 -10.72
CA ARG A 328 2.20 6.34 -9.37
C ARG A 328 3.07 7.56 -9.04
N THR A 329 2.67 8.34 -8.03
CA THR A 329 3.28 9.60 -7.55
C THR A 329 2.63 10.05 -6.25
N ASN A 330 3.28 10.93 -5.50
CA ASN A 330 2.65 11.79 -4.50
C ASN A 330 2.09 13.04 -5.19
N LEU A 331 0.77 13.15 -5.34
CA LEU A 331 0.11 14.29 -5.95
C LEU A 331 -0.49 15.20 -4.87
N ILE A 332 0.15 16.35 -4.66
CA ILE A 332 -0.30 17.38 -3.73
C ILE A 332 -1.16 18.40 -4.49
N LEU A 333 -2.38 18.60 -4.02
CA LEU A 333 -3.34 19.55 -4.58
C LEU A 333 -3.54 20.72 -3.61
N ASN A 334 -3.23 21.93 -4.08
CA ASN A 334 -3.38 23.19 -3.34
C ASN A 334 -4.51 24.08 -3.91
N ASP A 335 -5.35 23.55 -4.79
CA ASP A 335 -6.56 24.22 -5.31
C ASP A 335 -7.66 23.18 -5.62
N PRO A 336 -8.94 23.41 -5.27
CA PRO A 336 -10.07 22.54 -5.62
C PRO A 336 -10.21 22.19 -7.11
N ALA A 337 -9.78 23.07 -8.01
CA ALA A 337 -9.80 22.88 -9.47
C ALA A 337 -8.43 22.47 -10.05
N ALA A 338 -7.48 22.03 -9.22
CA ALA A 338 -6.14 21.61 -9.66
C ALA A 338 -6.15 20.45 -10.68
N LEU A 339 -7.20 19.62 -10.71
CA LEU A 339 -7.34 18.50 -11.66
C LEU A 339 -8.16 18.83 -12.91
N GLY A 340 -8.38 20.13 -13.18
CA GLY A 340 -9.22 20.56 -14.31
C GLY A 340 -10.69 20.22 -14.08
N THR A 341 -11.45 20.12 -15.16
CA THR A 341 -12.92 19.87 -15.12
C THR A 341 -13.33 18.47 -15.58
N GLY A 342 -12.42 17.68 -16.14
CA GLY A 342 -12.69 16.32 -16.62
C GLY A 342 -12.56 15.23 -15.55
N THR A 343 -12.88 14.00 -15.94
CA THR A 343 -12.82 12.80 -15.09
C THR A 343 -11.40 12.43 -14.67
N ILE A 344 -11.22 12.01 -13.42
CA ILE A 344 -10.02 11.37 -12.91
C ILE A 344 -9.99 9.91 -13.35
N ARG A 345 -8.88 9.48 -13.94
CA ARG A 345 -8.63 8.11 -14.43
C ARG A 345 -7.27 7.64 -13.96
N HIS A 346 -7.00 6.34 -14.10
CA HIS A 346 -5.72 5.74 -13.69
C HIS A 346 -5.00 5.10 -14.88
N ILE A 347 -3.67 5.13 -14.86
CA ILE A 347 -2.82 4.41 -15.81
C ILE A 347 -1.57 3.84 -15.10
N GLY A 348 -1.00 2.78 -15.67
CA GLY A 348 0.11 2.03 -15.09
C GLY A 348 -0.32 0.67 -14.55
N PRO A 349 0.48 0.07 -13.66
CA PRO A 349 0.37 -1.36 -13.36
C PRO A 349 -0.84 -1.71 -12.49
N ALA A 350 -1.51 -2.80 -12.86
CA ALA A 350 -2.62 -3.39 -12.12
C ALA A 350 -2.27 -3.74 -10.66
N ASN A 351 -3.25 -3.60 -9.76
CA ASN A 351 -3.23 -4.12 -8.38
C ASN A 351 -2.12 -3.55 -7.47
N GLN A 352 -1.69 -2.32 -7.73
CA GLN A 352 -0.64 -1.61 -6.98
C GLN A 352 -1.14 -0.30 -6.35
N PHE A 353 -0.49 0.07 -5.25
CA PHE A 353 -0.69 1.33 -4.54
C PHE A 353 0.36 2.38 -4.96
N GLY A 354 0.23 3.59 -4.44
CA GLY A 354 1.08 4.74 -4.79
C GLY A 354 0.44 5.72 -5.77
N TYR A 355 -0.86 5.61 -5.99
CA TYR A 355 -1.69 6.62 -6.65
C TYR A 355 -2.15 7.62 -5.58
N ASN A 356 -1.23 8.38 -4.98
CA ASN A 356 -1.48 9.14 -3.75
C ASN A 356 -2.03 10.53 -4.07
N ILE A 357 -3.26 10.84 -3.63
CA ILE A 357 -3.78 12.21 -3.55
C ILE A 357 -3.56 12.73 -2.12
N ILE A 358 -3.02 13.95 -2.03
CA ILE A 358 -2.72 14.66 -0.77
C ILE A 358 -3.33 16.06 -0.87
N ALA A 359 -4.20 16.42 0.08
CA ALA A 359 -4.70 17.78 0.22
C ALA A 359 -3.67 18.66 0.93
N GLY A 360 -3.15 19.68 0.24
CA GLY A 360 -2.28 20.69 0.85
C GLY A 360 -3.09 21.84 1.46
N ASP A 361 -2.51 22.51 2.45
CA ASP A 361 -3.19 23.47 3.33
C ASP A 361 -3.86 24.65 2.59
N ASP A 362 -3.28 25.07 1.46
CA ASP A 362 -3.80 26.18 0.66
C ASP A 362 -5.09 25.82 -0.11
N SER A 363 -5.42 24.52 -0.26
CA SER A 363 -6.62 24.06 -0.98
C SER A 363 -7.93 24.14 -0.20
N LEU A 364 -7.86 24.33 1.13
CA LEU A 364 -8.94 23.96 2.03
C LEU A 364 -10.08 24.98 2.04
N VAL A 365 -11.28 24.52 1.66
CA VAL A 365 -12.53 25.28 1.78
C VAL A 365 -13.31 24.71 2.96
N ASN A 366 -13.52 25.53 4.00
CA ASN A 366 -14.12 25.09 5.28
C ASN A 366 -13.37 23.96 6.01
N GLY A 367 -12.09 23.73 5.69
CA GLY A 367 -11.24 22.72 6.33
C GLY A 367 -11.10 21.40 5.56
N GLU A 368 -11.64 21.32 4.34
CA GLU A 368 -11.50 20.15 3.45
C GLU A 368 -11.16 20.59 2.01
N LEU A 369 -10.41 19.75 1.28
CA LEU A 369 -10.26 19.86 -0.17
C LEU A 369 -11.52 19.30 -0.83
N VAL A 370 -12.24 20.10 -1.61
CA VAL A 370 -13.44 19.64 -2.35
C VAL A 370 -13.08 19.35 -3.81
N LEU A 371 -13.09 18.08 -4.21
CA LEU A 371 -12.88 17.63 -5.58
C LEU A 371 -14.23 17.35 -6.26
N ALA A 372 -14.52 18.14 -7.29
CA ALA A 372 -15.76 18.03 -8.06
C ALA A 372 -15.66 17.10 -9.29
N ASN A 373 -14.46 16.56 -9.56
CA ASN A 373 -14.21 15.66 -10.67
C ASN A 373 -14.84 14.28 -10.41
N ASP A 374 -15.52 13.73 -11.40
CA ASP A 374 -15.87 12.30 -11.44
C ASP A 374 -14.58 11.45 -11.40
N MET A 375 -14.64 10.23 -10.87
CA MET A 375 -13.50 9.31 -10.81
C MET A 375 -13.87 7.92 -11.31
N ILE A 376 -13.14 7.45 -12.33
CA ILE A 376 -13.14 6.07 -12.77
C ILE A 376 -11.96 5.35 -12.11
N VAL A 377 -12.28 4.51 -11.13
CA VAL A 377 -11.32 3.75 -10.32
C VAL A 377 -10.74 2.62 -11.17
N GLY A 378 -9.66 2.99 -11.85
CA GLY A 378 -8.85 2.14 -12.70
C GLY A 378 -7.68 1.49 -11.98
N GLN A 379 -7.33 1.88 -10.75
CA GLN A 379 -6.29 1.30 -9.89
C GLN A 379 -6.66 1.50 -8.41
N TRP A 380 -5.84 1.02 -7.47
CA TRP A 380 -6.02 1.34 -6.06
C TRP A 380 -5.69 2.81 -5.80
N GLN A 381 -6.71 3.62 -5.55
CA GLN A 381 -6.57 5.04 -5.26
C GLN A 381 -6.25 5.22 -3.77
N SER A 382 -5.19 5.98 -3.46
CA SER A 382 -4.75 6.23 -2.09
C SER A 382 -4.98 7.70 -1.70
N PHE A 383 -5.47 7.94 -0.50
CA PHE A 383 -5.62 9.28 0.08
C PHE A 383 -4.73 9.37 1.32
N ARG A 384 -3.92 10.42 1.43
CA ARG A 384 -2.88 10.54 2.46
C ARG A 384 -2.73 11.98 2.98
N GLY A 385 -2.21 12.10 4.20
CA GLY A 385 -1.87 13.36 4.83
C GLY A 385 -2.89 13.82 5.86
N ASP A 386 -2.78 15.10 6.23
CA ASP A 386 -3.29 15.59 7.51
C ASP A 386 -4.66 16.30 7.37
N ASN A 387 -5.17 16.42 6.14
CA ASN A 387 -6.30 17.26 5.77
C ASN A 387 -7.47 16.44 5.19
N SER A 388 -8.70 16.83 5.50
CA SER A 388 -9.91 16.17 4.96
C SER A 388 -10.08 16.41 3.45
N ILE A 389 -10.69 15.44 2.77
CA ILE A 389 -10.99 15.47 1.33
C ILE A 389 -12.47 15.11 1.14
N ARG A 390 -13.22 15.92 0.39
CA ARG A 390 -14.58 15.62 -0.08
C ARG A 390 -14.58 15.41 -1.58
N MET A 391 -15.10 14.29 -2.04
CA MET A 391 -15.39 14.03 -3.45
C MET A 391 -16.88 14.23 -3.71
N THR A 392 -17.24 15.18 -4.57
CA THR A 392 -18.63 15.46 -4.96
C THR A 392 -18.98 14.99 -6.38
N GLY A 393 -17.98 14.60 -7.17
CA GLY A 393 -18.18 13.94 -8.46
C GLY A 393 -18.56 12.46 -8.29
N ASP A 394 -19.09 11.87 -9.35
CA ASP A 394 -19.50 10.46 -9.36
C ASP A 394 -18.28 9.52 -9.44
N ILE A 395 -18.34 8.42 -8.70
CA ILE A 395 -17.28 7.40 -8.60
C ILE A 395 -17.79 6.10 -9.22
N SER A 396 -16.98 5.49 -10.09
CA SER A 396 -17.21 4.14 -10.63
C SER A 396 -15.92 3.32 -10.62
N GLN A 397 -16.00 2.04 -11.00
CA GLN A 397 -14.82 1.17 -11.05
C GLN A 397 -14.79 0.23 -12.26
N THR A 398 -13.59 0.04 -12.81
CA THR A 398 -13.31 -0.86 -13.96
C THR A 398 -12.98 -2.29 -13.56
N ASN A 399 -12.77 -2.59 -12.27
CA ASN A 399 -12.51 -3.92 -11.73
C ASN A 399 -12.71 -3.93 -10.19
N ASN A 400 -12.54 -5.06 -9.51
CA ASN A 400 -12.51 -5.17 -8.04
C ASN A 400 -11.35 -4.35 -7.46
N ARG A 401 -11.62 -3.12 -7.02
CA ARG A 401 -10.65 -2.19 -6.41
C ARG A 401 -11.39 -1.27 -5.43
N GLY A 402 -10.71 -0.25 -4.96
CA GLY A 402 -11.34 0.80 -4.19
C GLY A 402 -10.30 1.76 -3.63
N PHE A 403 -10.57 2.24 -2.43
CA PHE A 403 -9.86 3.35 -1.81
C PHE A 403 -9.08 2.90 -0.58
N ALA A 404 -7.77 3.19 -0.57
CA ALA A 404 -6.97 3.16 0.64
C ALA A 404 -6.98 4.56 1.28
N ASN A 405 -7.77 4.73 2.33
CA ASN A 405 -7.80 5.94 3.12
C ASN A 405 -6.75 5.86 4.24
N LEU A 406 -5.67 6.62 4.08
CA LEU A 406 -4.55 6.74 5.01
C LEU A 406 -4.41 8.19 5.49
N LEU A 407 -5.54 8.91 5.57
CA LEU A 407 -5.62 10.19 6.27
C LEU A 407 -5.46 9.97 7.78
N ILE A 408 -4.83 10.92 8.48
CA ILE A 408 -4.59 10.81 9.93
C ILE A 408 -5.87 10.96 10.77
N ASP A 409 -5.80 10.56 12.03
CA ASP A 409 -6.86 10.75 13.03
C ASP A 409 -7.39 12.20 13.05
N GLY A 410 -8.70 12.33 12.79
CA GLY A 410 -9.41 13.62 12.77
C GLY A 410 -9.64 14.19 11.37
N ALA A 411 -8.89 13.73 10.36
CA ALA A 411 -9.20 13.99 8.95
C ALA A 411 -10.16 12.92 8.40
N THR A 412 -10.91 13.27 7.35
CA THR A 412 -11.94 12.39 6.77
C THR A 412 -11.91 12.41 5.25
N LEU A 413 -12.15 11.26 4.62
CA LEU A 413 -12.50 11.14 3.21
C LEU A 413 -14.02 11.08 3.08
N THR A 414 -14.67 12.11 2.54
CA THR A 414 -16.13 12.13 2.36
C THR A 414 -16.52 11.91 0.90
N LEU A 415 -17.36 10.91 0.63
CA LEU A 415 -17.92 10.61 -0.70
C LEU A 415 -19.36 11.11 -0.75
N ASP A 416 -19.55 12.28 -1.36
CA ASP A 416 -20.81 13.03 -1.42
C ASP A 416 -21.52 12.86 -2.78
N GLY A 417 -20.75 12.57 -3.84
CA GLY A 417 -21.25 12.12 -5.13
C GLY A 417 -21.71 10.66 -5.12
N ARG A 418 -22.18 10.14 -6.27
CA ARG A 418 -22.66 8.76 -6.36
C ARG A 418 -21.50 7.77 -6.36
N LEU A 419 -21.61 6.68 -5.58
CA LEU A 419 -20.72 5.52 -5.66
C LEU A 419 -21.39 4.40 -6.46
N ASN A 420 -20.88 4.13 -7.66
CA ASN A 420 -21.27 2.98 -8.48
C ASN A 420 -20.24 1.85 -8.32
N ILE A 421 -20.70 0.67 -7.90
CA ILE A 421 -19.84 -0.52 -7.72
C ILE A 421 -19.49 -1.17 -9.09
N TRP A 422 -19.76 -0.48 -10.21
CA TRP A 422 -19.42 -0.87 -11.59
C TRP A 422 -19.67 0.26 -12.61
N GLU A 423 -19.11 0.15 -13.83
CA GLU A 423 -19.41 1.06 -14.96
C GLU A 423 -19.92 0.43 -16.28
N ASP A 424 -19.81 -0.89 -16.47
CA ASP A 424 -20.23 -1.57 -17.72
C ASP A 424 -21.45 -2.51 -17.54
N ASP A 425 -22.03 -3.08 -18.60
CA ASP A 425 -23.17 -4.02 -18.49
C ASP A 425 -22.76 -5.51 -18.38
N GLU A 426 -21.54 -5.80 -17.92
CA GLU A 426 -21.05 -7.19 -17.79
C GLU A 426 -21.65 -7.97 -16.60
N ALA A 427 -21.96 -9.25 -16.85
CA ALA A 427 -22.53 -10.20 -15.89
C ALA A 427 -21.50 -10.79 -14.92
N LEU A 428 -20.75 -9.92 -14.23
CA LEU A 428 -19.70 -10.30 -13.28
C LEU A 428 -19.99 -9.76 -11.87
N GLU A 429 -19.50 -10.46 -10.84
CA GLU A 429 -19.51 -9.93 -9.48
C GLU A 429 -18.49 -8.79 -9.34
N ARG A 430 -18.82 -7.81 -8.50
CA ARG A 430 -17.88 -6.74 -8.13
C ARG A 430 -17.92 -6.36 -6.67
N GLU A 431 -16.75 -6.01 -6.17
CA GLU A 431 -16.48 -5.52 -4.84
C GLU A 431 -15.84 -4.13 -4.95
N PHE A 432 -16.35 -3.14 -4.20
CA PHE A 432 -15.67 -1.87 -3.98
C PHE A 432 -15.15 -1.85 -2.54
N GLU A 433 -13.83 -1.76 -2.37
CA GLU A 433 -13.17 -1.97 -1.08
C GLU A 433 -12.69 -0.66 -0.44
N ILE A 434 -13.06 -0.45 0.84
CA ILE A 434 -12.59 0.64 1.68
C ILE A 434 -11.54 0.07 2.65
N GLU A 435 -10.30 0.53 2.45
CA GLU A 435 -9.07 0.03 3.04
C GLU A 435 -8.33 1.15 3.78
N GLY A 436 -7.37 0.81 4.64
CA GLY A 436 -6.55 1.76 5.39
C GLY A 436 -7.09 2.19 6.76
N SER A 437 -6.34 3.05 7.45
CA SER A 437 -6.55 3.48 8.84
C SER A 437 -7.50 4.66 9.01
N GLY A 438 -7.75 5.44 7.96
CA GLY A 438 -8.51 6.70 8.04
C GLY A 438 -10.02 6.51 8.19
N THR A 439 -10.71 7.62 8.43
CA THR A 439 -12.19 7.66 8.47
C THR A 439 -12.75 8.03 7.10
N THR A 440 -13.51 7.13 6.49
CA THR A 440 -14.27 7.36 5.26
C THR A 440 -15.76 7.52 5.59
N ILE A 441 -16.41 8.53 5.00
CA ILE A 441 -17.84 8.82 5.18
C ILE A 441 -18.49 8.82 3.80
N ILE A 442 -19.61 8.12 3.63
CA ILE A 442 -20.42 8.13 2.41
C ILE A 442 -21.74 8.83 2.71
N THR A 443 -21.94 10.01 2.12
CA THR A 443 -23.18 10.80 2.19
C THR A 443 -23.97 10.77 0.88
N GLY A 444 -23.30 10.51 -0.24
CA GLY A 444 -23.91 10.27 -1.54
C GLY A 444 -24.54 8.88 -1.70
N VAL A 445 -25.16 8.59 -2.84
CA VAL A 445 -25.90 7.32 -3.04
C VAL A 445 -25.00 6.18 -3.53
N ILE A 446 -25.20 4.98 -3.00
CA ILE A 446 -24.47 3.75 -3.36
C ILE A 446 -25.35 2.90 -4.28
N ARG A 447 -24.83 2.51 -5.46
CA ARG A 447 -25.57 1.82 -6.52
C ARG A 447 -24.75 0.69 -7.18
N SER A 448 -25.45 -0.26 -7.80
CA SER A 448 -24.83 -1.38 -8.54
C SER A 448 -24.30 -1.01 -9.93
N ASN A 449 -24.94 -0.05 -10.62
CA ASN A 449 -24.65 0.42 -11.98
C ASN A 449 -25.19 1.88 -12.10
N PRO A 450 -24.59 2.77 -12.92
CA PRO A 450 -25.14 4.11 -13.23
C PRO A 450 -26.60 4.16 -13.71
N ASP A 451 -27.09 3.20 -14.50
CA ASP A 451 -28.35 3.36 -15.26
C ASP A 451 -29.56 2.55 -14.74
N GLU A 452 -29.39 1.62 -13.79
CA GLU A 452 -30.47 0.72 -13.36
C GLU A 452 -31.00 0.92 -11.93
N PHE A 453 -32.32 1.04 -11.82
CA PHE A 453 -33.10 0.90 -10.58
C PHE A 453 -34.46 0.23 -10.88
N PRO A 454 -34.84 -0.87 -10.20
CA PRO A 454 -34.08 -1.61 -9.18
C PRO A 454 -32.86 -2.34 -9.78
N PRO A 455 -31.91 -2.82 -8.95
CA PRO A 455 -30.73 -3.54 -9.43
C PRO A 455 -31.11 -4.84 -10.18
N PRO A 456 -30.34 -5.23 -11.21
CA PRO A 456 -30.61 -6.42 -11.99
C PRO A 456 -30.36 -7.69 -11.16
N ALA A 457 -31.29 -8.63 -11.24
CA ALA A 457 -31.16 -9.90 -10.53
C ALA A 457 -30.07 -10.78 -11.17
N GLY A 458 -28.96 -11.00 -10.44
CA GLY A 458 -27.96 -12.02 -10.79
C GLY A 458 -26.50 -11.66 -10.47
N ASN A 459 -26.13 -10.38 -10.48
CA ASN A 459 -24.74 -9.96 -10.26
C ASN A 459 -24.54 -9.44 -8.83
N LEU A 460 -23.71 -10.11 -8.01
CA LEU A 460 -23.41 -9.61 -6.66
C LEU A 460 -22.49 -8.38 -6.76
N ARG A 461 -23.00 -7.24 -6.25
CA ARG A 461 -22.28 -5.96 -6.16
C ARG A 461 -22.21 -5.57 -4.70
N ARG A 462 -21.02 -5.53 -4.11
CA ARG A 462 -20.79 -5.43 -2.65
C ARG A 462 -19.83 -4.32 -2.28
N LEU A 463 -20.02 -3.75 -1.08
CA LEU A 463 -18.97 -2.99 -0.40
C LEU A 463 -18.17 -3.96 0.48
N ARG A 464 -16.86 -3.74 0.56
CA ARG A 464 -15.97 -4.39 1.51
C ARG A 464 -15.28 -3.35 2.37
N LYS A 465 -15.13 -3.66 3.67
CA LYS A 465 -14.39 -2.85 4.63
C LYS A 465 -13.30 -3.70 5.26
N SER A 466 -12.05 -3.41 4.94
CA SER A 466 -10.89 -4.28 5.22
C SER A 466 -9.78 -3.65 6.04
N GLY A 467 -9.65 -2.33 6.04
CA GLY A 467 -8.60 -1.64 6.80
C GLY A 467 -8.93 -1.46 8.28
N THR A 468 -7.94 -1.05 9.06
CA THR A 468 -8.13 -0.77 10.50
C THR A 468 -9.10 0.39 10.77
N GLY A 469 -9.29 1.32 9.82
CA GLY A 469 -10.05 2.57 10.00
C GLY A 469 -11.56 2.43 10.12
N VAL A 470 -12.26 3.53 9.84
CA VAL A 470 -13.72 3.65 10.00
C VAL A 470 -14.40 3.90 8.66
N LEU A 471 -15.50 3.20 8.39
CA LEU A 471 -16.43 3.52 7.31
C LEU A 471 -17.78 3.92 7.91
N VAL A 472 -18.29 5.10 7.55
CA VAL A 472 -19.63 5.57 7.92
C VAL A 472 -20.49 5.68 6.67
N ILE A 473 -21.67 5.08 6.68
CA ILE A 473 -22.70 5.23 5.64
C ILE A 473 -23.84 6.09 6.23
N ASP A 474 -23.90 7.35 5.83
CA ASP A 474 -24.88 8.35 6.26
C ASP A 474 -25.68 8.87 5.05
N VAL A 475 -26.50 7.99 4.49
CA VAL A 475 -27.24 8.26 3.25
C VAL A 475 -28.73 8.40 3.52
N ALA A 476 -29.40 9.17 2.67
CA ALA A 476 -30.86 9.30 2.70
C ALA A 476 -31.57 7.94 2.43
N PRO A 477 -32.87 7.80 2.79
CA PRO A 477 -33.65 6.60 2.50
C PRO A 477 -33.55 6.16 1.03
N ASP A 478 -33.44 4.85 0.81
CA ASP A 478 -33.17 4.21 -0.50
C ASP A 478 -31.85 4.66 -1.16
N GLY A 479 -30.98 5.37 -0.43
CA GLY A 479 -29.66 5.84 -0.86
C GLY A 479 -28.62 4.73 -0.94
N ASN A 480 -28.71 3.71 -0.09
CA ASN A 480 -27.88 2.51 -0.15
C ASN A 480 -28.64 1.35 -0.83
N ASN A 481 -28.27 1.04 -2.08
CA ASN A 481 -28.95 0.01 -2.85
C ASN A 481 -28.00 -0.73 -3.81
N HIS A 482 -27.51 -1.88 -3.36
CA HIS A 482 -26.75 -2.81 -4.19
C HIS A 482 -27.05 -4.28 -3.86
N ALA A 483 -26.88 -5.15 -4.86
CA ALA A 483 -27.40 -6.51 -4.83
C ALA A 483 -26.61 -7.50 -3.94
N GLY A 484 -25.33 -7.23 -3.66
CA GLY A 484 -24.46 -8.06 -2.81
C GLY A 484 -24.40 -7.58 -1.36
N ASP A 485 -23.88 -8.45 -0.50
CA ASP A 485 -23.75 -8.21 0.95
C ASP A 485 -22.67 -7.17 1.29
N ASP A 486 -22.87 -6.40 2.36
CA ASP A 486 -21.81 -5.58 2.95
C ASP A 486 -20.85 -6.46 3.76
N VAL A 487 -19.58 -6.53 3.35
CA VAL A 487 -18.56 -7.41 3.96
C VAL A 487 -17.64 -6.63 4.88
N VAL A 488 -17.56 -7.00 6.16
CA VAL A 488 -16.75 -6.29 7.16
C VAL A 488 -15.65 -7.20 7.70
N ILE A 489 -14.42 -6.99 7.24
CA ILE A 489 -13.25 -7.78 7.63
C ILE A 489 -12.52 -7.15 8.81
N MET A 490 -12.34 -5.83 8.85
CA MET A 490 -11.58 -5.13 9.89
C MET A 490 -12.08 -3.70 10.15
N GLY A 491 -11.64 -3.10 11.26
CA GLY A 491 -12.04 -1.76 11.71
C GLY A 491 -13.55 -1.65 12.02
N ASN A 492 -14.15 -0.48 11.80
CA ASN A 492 -15.56 -0.23 12.06
C ASN A 492 -16.37 0.06 10.77
N LEU A 493 -17.62 -0.40 10.73
CA LEU A 493 -18.67 0.02 9.80
C LEU A 493 -19.88 0.57 10.57
N HIS A 494 -20.20 1.84 10.36
CA HIS A 494 -21.36 2.51 10.91
C HIS A 494 -22.41 2.68 9.81
N TYR A 495 -23.66 2.38 10.14
CA TYR A 495 -24.82 2.96 9.47
C TYR A 495 -25.35 4.08 10.37
N ALA A 496 -25.38 5.33 9.89
CA ALA A 496 -25.84 6.44 10.72
C ALA A 496 -27.28 6.24 11.21
N THR A 497 -28.14 5.66 10.36
CA THR A 497 -29.51 5.27 10.70
C THR A 497 -29.91 3.97 10.00
N ASN A 498 -31.10 3.45 10.30
CA ASN A 498 -31.68 2.33 9.56
C ASN A 498 -31.97 2.66 8.09
N ASP A 499 -32.10 3.94 7.72
CA ASP A 499 -32.32 4.37 6.33
C ASP A 499 -31.05 4.22 5.48
N SER A 500 -29.88 4.13 6.14
CA SER A 500 -28.56 3.92 5.52
C SER A 500 -28.24 2.45 5.23
N LEU A 501 -29.02 1.50 5.77
CA LEU A 501 -28.82 0.07 5.56
C LEU A 501 -28.99 -0.28 4.08
N ASN A 502 -28.14 -1.15 3.55
CA ASN A 502 -28.30 -1.62 2.17
C ASN A 502 -29.68 -2.28 2.02
N SER A 503 -30.50 -1.75 1.12
CA SER A 503 -31.82 -2.28 0.80
C SER A 503 -31.76 -3.70 0.19
N GLY A 504 -30.68 -4.03 -0.51
CA GLY A 504 -30.43 -5.34 -1.14
C GLY A 504 -29.89 -6.42 -0.20
N GLY A 505 -28.58 -6.63 -0.21
CA GLY A 505 -27.88 -7.74 0.46
C GLY A 505 -27.93 -7.74 2.00
N ASN A 506 -27.26 -8.73 2.59
CA ASN A 506 -27.06 -8.87 4.04
C ASN A 506 -25.79 -8.13 4.49
N ILE A 507 -25.44 -8.27 5.77
CA ILE A 507 -24.21 -7.81 6.39
C ILE A 507 -23.43 -9.04 6.85
N VAL A 508 -22.22 -9.23 6.33
CA VAL A 508 -21.33 -10.36 6.66
C VAL A 508 -20.08 -9.82 7.35
N SER A 509 -20.12 -9.78 8.69
CA SER A 509 -19.01 -9.32 9.51
C SER A 509 -18.13 -10.50 9.92
N ARG A 510 -16.87 -10.50 9.47
CA ARG A 510 -15.89 -11.58 9.70
C ARG A 510 -14.86 -11.23 10.76
N GLY A 511 -14.54 -9.96 10.97
CA GLY A 511 -13.67 -9.51 12.07
C GLY A 511 -14.09 -8.14 12.59
N GLY A 512 -14.05 -7.13 11.73
CA GLY A 512 -14.42 -5.75 12.05
C GLY A 512 -15.83 -5.59 12.61
N ALA A 513 -16.02 -4.52 13.37
CA ALA A 513 -17.27 -4.22 14.06
C ALA A 513 -18.27 -3.52 13.14
N VAL A 514 -19.56 -3.83 13.30
CA VAL A 514 -20.66 -3.23 12.54
C VAL A 514 -21.86 -2.91 13.43
N GLY A 515 -22.50 -1.76 13.20
CA GLY A 515 -23.61 -1.28 14.02
C GLY A 515 -24.38 -0.14 13.37
N VAL A 516 -25.42 0.33 14.08
CA VAL A 516 -26.22 1.51 13.69
C VAL A 516 -26.12 2.54 14.80
N ASP A 517 -25.76 3.79 14.49
CA ASP A 517 -25.46 4.82 15.49
C ASP A 517 -26.69 5.26 16.32
N THR A 518 -27.90 4.95 15.85
CA THR A 518 -29.14 5.11 16.62
C THR A 518 -29.36 4.00 17.67
N GLY A 519 -28.71 2.85 17.53
CA GLY A 519 -28.76 1.73 18.46
C GLY A 519 -29.05 0.38 17.80
N VAL A 520 -28.47 -0.69 18.35
CA VAL A 520 -28.58 -2.06 17.85
C VAL A 520 -29.39 -3.00 18.76
N ALA A 521 -29.43 -2.77 20.07
CA ALA A 521 -29.87 -3.78 21.05
C ALA A 521 -31.32 -4.28 20.87
N ASN A 522 -32.20 -3.44 20.33
CA ASN A 522 -33.61 -3.76 20.05
C ASN A 522 -33.98 -3.51 18.58
N ASN A 523 -32.98 -3.41 17.70
CA ASN A 523 -33.16 -2.99 16.31
C ASN A 523 -33.36 -4.20 15.39
N SER A 524 -34.61 -4.65 15.26
CA SER A 524 -34.94 -5.83 14.45
C SER A 524 -34.68 -5.64 12.95
N ALA A 525 -34.71 -4.41 12.43
CA ALA A 525 -34.38 -4.13 11.03
C ALA A 525 -32.90 -4.44 10.77
N PHE A 526 -32.00 -3.86 11.56
CA PHE A 526 -30.57 -4.16 11.51
C PHE A 526 -30.26 -5.64 11.81
N ALA A 527 -30.81 -6.18 12.90
CA ALA A 527 -30.55 -7.57 13.28
C ALA A 527 -31.00 -8.59 12.21
N SER A 528 -32.05 -8.27 11.44
CA SER A 528 -32.48 -9.11 10.30
C SER A 528 -31.55 -9.06 9.09
N LYS A 529 -30.71 -8.02 8.97
CA LYS A 529 -29.69 -7.87 7.92
C LYS A 529 -28.37 -8.57 8.25
N ILE A 530 -28.06 -8.81 9.52
CA ILE A 530 -26.89 -9.62 9.91
C ILE A 530 -27.04 -11.05 9.38
N ASP A 531 -26.05 -11.53 8.65
CA ASP A 531 -25.95 -12.92 8.25
C ASP A 531 -25.50 -13.82 9.43
N PRO A 532 -26.17 -14.95 9.73
CA PRO A 532 -25.81 -15.86 10.84
C PRO A 532 -24.44 -16.57 10.74
N SER A 533 -23.70 -16.40 9.66
CA SER A 533 -22.27 -16.76 9.56
C SER A 533 -21.34 -15.74 10.21
N SER A 534 -21.81 -14.50 10.45
CA SER A 534 -20.99 -13.40 10.96
C SER A 534 -20.34 -13.72 12.30
N THR A 535 -19.04 -13.45 12.41
CA THR A 535 -18.22 -13.68 13.60
C THR A 535 -17.50 -12.43 14.13
N GLY A 536 -17.54 -11.30 13.42
CA GLY A 536 -16.91 -10.05 13.86
C GLY A 536 -17.67 -9.34 14.98
N GLY A 537 -17.46 -8.03 15.13
CA GLY A 537 -18.03 -7.23 16.22
C GLY A 537 -19.46 -6.72 15.97
N LEU A 538 -20.35 -6.89 16.94
CA LEU A 538 -21.60 -6.15 17.05
C LEU A 538 -21.29 -4.83 17.76
N MET A 539 -21.15 -3.76 16.99
CA MET A 539 -20.81 -2.44 17.49
C MET A 539 -22.03 -1.81 18.17
N LEU A 540 -21.86 -1.44 19.44
CA LEU A 540 -22.89 -0.77 20.22
C LEU A 540 -22.87 0.74 20.00
N ALA A 541 -24.03 1.37 19.91
CA ALA A 541 -24.13 2.82 19.97
C ALA A 541 -24.09 3.32 21.42
N ALA A 542 -23.86 4.63 21.62
CA ALA A 542 -23.98 5.26 22.94
C ALA A 542 -25.39 5.10 23.56
N SER A 543 -26.43 4.90 22.75
CA SER A 543 -27.79 4.59 23.20
C SER A 543 -27.95 3.19 23.80
N ASP A 544 -27.09 2.23 23.43
CA ASP A 544 -27.10 0.85 23.91
C ASP A 544 -26.30 0.64 25.22
N ALA A 545 -25.64 1.68 25.74
CA ALA A 545 -24.70 1.61 26.87
C ALA A 545 -25.26 0.98 28.16
N ALA A 546 -26.59 0.91 28.32
CA ALA A 546 -27.28 0.27 29.45
C ALA A 546 -28.33 -0.78 29.01
N ALA A 547 -28.28 -1.22 27.75
CA ALA A 547 -29.27 -2.12 27.18
C ALA A 547 -29.08 -3.59 27.61
N ASN A 548 -30.15 -4.38 27.49
CA ASN A 548 -30.07 -5.83 27.63
C ASN A 548 -29.85 -6.44 26.24
N LEU A 549 -28.67 -7.02 26.01
CA LEU A 549 -28.31 -7.66 24.76
C LEU A 549 -28.72 -9.14 24.82
N ASP A 550 -29.76 -9.51 24.07
CA ASP A 550 -30.27 -10.89 24.02
C ASP A 550 -29.98 -11.55 22.67
N PHE A 551 -28.88 -12.32 22.65
CA PHE A 551 -28.45 -13.12 21.51
C PHE A 551 -29.27 -14.41 21.32
N THR A 552 -30.22 -14.72 22.21
CA THR A 552 -31.24 -15.77 22.00
C THR A 552 -32.55 -15.23 21.42
N GLY A 553 -32.74 -13.91 21.51
CA GLY A 553 -33.93 -13.19 21.07
C GLY A 553 -33.70 -12.34 19.82
N VAL A 554 -33.77 -11.01 19.97
CA VAL A 554 -33.70 -10.05 18.85
C VAL A 554 -32.36 -10.13 18.12
N LEU A 555 -31.26 -10.45 18.82
CA LEU A 555 -29.91 -10.52 18.26
C LEU A 555 -29.51 -11.95 17.84
N ALA A 556 -30.47 -12.85 17.60
CA ALA A 556 -30.18 -14.26 17.26
C ALA A 556 -29.30 -14.45 16.01
N ASN A 557 -29.41 -13.59 15.00
CA ASN A 557 -28.51 -13.63 13.84
C ASN A 557 -27.06 -13.25 14.22
N ALA A 558 -26.87 -12.40 15.23
CA ALA A 558 -25.56 -12.01 15.75
C ALA A 558 -25.02 -12.98 16.82
N ALA A 559 -25.61 -14.18 16.99
CA ALA A 559 -25.27 -15.15 18.05
C ALA A 559 -23.80 -15.62 18.09
N LYS A 560 -23.03 -15.41 17.02
CA LYS A 560 -21.59 -15.70 16.90
C LYS A 560 -20.69 -14.45 16.92
N MET A 561 -21.26 -13.26 17.00
CA MET A 561 -20.53 -11.99 17.02
C MET A 561 -20.04 -11.67 18.44
N THR A 562 -19.01 -10.84 18.54
CA THR A 562 -18.55 -10.26 19.82
C THR A 562 -19.30 -8.96 20.12
N VAL A 563 -19.43 -8.56 21.38
CA VAL A 563 -19.85 -7.18 21.71
C VAL A 563 -18.64 -6.26 21.51
N ALA A 564 -18.80 -5.21 20.71
CA ALA A 564 -17.76 -4.27 20.30
C ALA A 564 -18.12 -2.82 20.67
N ALA A 565 -17.09 -1.98 20.83
CA ALA A 565 -17.22 -0.54 20.98
C ALA A 565 -16.97 0.17 19.63
N PRO A 566 -17.53 1.38 19.41
CA PRO A 566 -17.08 2.27 18.35
C PRO A 566 -15.65 2.75 18.65
N GLU A 567 -14.98 3.35 17.68
CA GLU A 567 -13.62 3.94 17.75
C GLU A 567 -13.47 4.94 18.91
N THR A 568 -14.53 5.66 19.23
CA THR A 568 -14.63 6.58 20.37
C THR A 568 -14.66 5.89 21.75
N GLY A 569 -14.79 4.56 21.79
CA GLY A 569 -14.91 3.74 22.99
C GLY A 569 -16.31 3.75 23.62
N LEU A 570 -16.61 2.77 24.48
CA LEU A 570 -17.89 2.67 25.16
C LEU A 570 -17.79 2.00 26.53
N THR A 571 -18.41 2.63 27.53
CA THR A 571 -18.66 1.98 28.83
C THR A 571 -20.02 1.30 28.82
N PHE A 572 -20.05 -0.03 28.72
CA PHE A 572 -21.26 -0.83 28.73
C PHE A 572 -21.61 -1.27 30.16
N THR A 573 -22.80 -0.91 30.64
CA THR A 573 -23.34 -1.20 31.98
C THR A 573 -24.55 -2.13 31.96
N GLY A 574 -24.99 -2.53 30.77
CA GLY A 574 -26.14 -3.40 30.57
C GLY A 574 -25.86 -4.87 30.87
N SER A 575 -26.78 -5.74 30.47
CA SER A 575 -26.65 -7.20 30.63
C SER A 575 -26.52 -7.91 29.28
N ILE A 576 -25.86 -9.08 29.29
CA ILE A 576 -25.67 -9.91 28.09
C ILE A 576 -26.28 -11.29 28.37
N THR A 577 -27.15 -11.74 27.48
CA THR A 577 -27.65 -13.13 27.41
C THR A 577 -27.02 -13.81 26.20
N PRO A 578 -25.97 -14.64 26.39
CA PRO A 578 -25.24 -15.26 25.29
C PRO A 578 -26.00 -16.47 24.71
N ALA A 579 -25.92 -16.65 23.38
CA ALA A 579 -26.57 -17.78 22.70
C ALA A 579 -25.83 -19.12 22.91
N ASN A 580 -24.50 -19.09 22.87
CA ASN A 580 -23.64 -20.28 22.78
C ASN A 580 -22.86 -20.54 24.08
N SER A 581 -23.48 -20.25 25.23
CA SER A 581 -22.86 -20.29 26.57
C SER A 581 -21.51 -19.58 26.67
N THR A 582 -21.30 -18.56 25.85
CA THR A 582 -20.02 -17.85 25.68
C THR A 582 -20.31 -16.37 25.49
N TYR A 583 -19.70 -15.53 26.33
CA TYR A 583 -19.67 -14.08 26.13
C TYR A 583 -18.54 -13.74 25.15
N GLY A 584 -18.88 -13.43 23.90
CA GLY A 584 -17.94 -12.85 22.95
C GLY A 584 -17.79 -11.36 23.20
N LEU A 585 -16.57 -10.86 23.38
CA LEU A 585 -16.25 -9.44 23.59
C LEU A 585 -15.06 -9.02 22.71
N GLY A 586 -14.96 -7.74 22.38
CA GLY A 586 -13.91 -7.18 21.52
C GLY A 586 -14.37 -7.02 20.07
N GLY A 587 -13.44 -6.67 19.21
CA GLY A 587 -13.74 -6.17 17.86
C GLY A 587 -13.92 -4.65 17.82
N GLY A 588 -13.67 -4.11 16.63
CA GLY A 588 -13.59 -2.66 16.42
C GLY A 588 -12.28 -2.06 16.93
N THR A 589 -12.11 -0.76 16.74
CA THR A 589 -10.87 -0.04 17.09
C THR A 589 -10.86 0.56 18.50
N GLY A 590 -12.03 0.84 19.08
CA GLY A 590 -12.13 1.49 20.39
C GLY A 590 -12.16 0.53 21.57
N LYS A 591 -12.06 1.09 22.78
CA LYS A 591 -12.09 0.31 24.03
C LYS A 591 -13.53 0.06 24.51
N LEU A 592 -13.87 -1.19 24.75
CA LEU A 592 -15.10 -1.62 25.43
C LEU A 592 -14.84 -1.81 26.94
N THR A 593 -15.46 -0.99 27.79
CA THR A 593 -15.32 -1.08 29.26
C THR A 593 -16.59 -1.63 29.90
N LEU A 594 -16.46 -2.71 30.69
CA LEU A 594 -17.49 -3.25 31.57
C LEU A 594 -17.11 -2.95 33.03
N PRO A 595 -17.67 -1.89 33.65
CA PRO A 595 -17.20 -1.35 34.93
C PRO A 595 -17.77 -2.08 36.16
N SER A 596 -18.40 -3.24 35.99
CA SER A 596 -19.11 -3.96 37.06
C SER A 596 -19.24 -5.44 36.73
N ALA A 597 -19.62 -6.25 37.73
CA ALA A 597 -19.78 -7.70 37.62
C ALA A 597 -21.01 -8.08 36.76
N GLN A 598 -20.87 -7.96 35.44
CA GLN A 598 -21.93 -8.15 34.44
C GLN A 598 -21.97 -9.58 33.88
N LEU A 599 -20.89 -10.36 34.06
CA LEU A 599 -20.71 -11.69 33.47
C LEU A 599 -20.82 -12.78 34.57
N SER A 600 -21.67 -13.79 34.35
CA SER A 600 -22.02 -14.78 35.37
C SER A 600 -22.39 -16.16 34.83
N GLY A 601 -22.56 -17.13 35.74
CA GLY A 601 -23.07 -18.47 35.43
C GLY A 601 -22.02 -19.47 34.92
N ALA A 602 -22.47 -20.49 34.18
CA ALA A 602 -21.59 -21.53 33.62
C ALA A 602 -20.94 -21.13 32.28
N ASN A 603 -21.08 -19.87 31.88
CA ASN A 603 -20.62 -19.38 30.58
C ASN A 603 -19.09 -19.20 30.55
N SER A 604 -18.51 -19.31 29.36
CA SER A 604 -17.13 -18.91 29.06
C SER A 604 -17.06 -17.46 28.58
N VAL A 605 -15.86 -16.88 28.51
CA VAL A 605 -15.59 -15.56 27.91
C VAL A 605 -14.55 -15.73 26.81
N GLU A 606 -14.80 -15.14 25.64
CA GLU A 606 -13.85 -15.08 24.54
C GLU A 606 -13.64 -13.62 24.11
N ILE A 607 -12.39 -13.16 24.23
CA ILE A 607 -11.93 -11.86 23.75
C ILE A 607 -11.27 -12.09 22.39
N ARG A 608 -11.80 -11.51 21.31
CA ARG A 608 -11.31 -11.72 19.94
C ARG A 608 -11.70 -10.58 19.01
N ASN A 609 -11.26 -10.67 17.75
CA ASN A 609 -11.49 -9.69 16.68
C ASN A 609 -10.75 -8.35 16.85
N GLY A 610 -9.79 -8.26 17.77
CA GLY A 610 -9.02 -7.02 18.04
C GLY A 610 -9.67 -6.09 19.06
N GLY A 611 -9.15 -4.87 19.15
CA GLY A 611 -9.58 -3.85 20.11
C GLY A 611 -9.12 -4.11 21.55
N GLU A 612 -9.50 -3.20 22.45
CA GLU A 612 -9.29 -3.36 23.90
C GLU A 612 -10.62 -3.67 24.60
N VAL A 613 -10.61 -4.68 25.48
CA VAL A 613 -11.75 -4.99 26.38
C VAL A 613 -11.28 -4.84 27.83
N GLU A 614 -12.01 -4.06 28.62
CA GLU A 614 -11.66 -3.74 30.00
C GLU A 614 -12.75 -4.25 30.96
N LEU A 615 -12.40 -5.23 31.81
CA LEU A 615 -13.30 -5.87 32.77
C LEU A 615 -12.93 -5.44 34.20
N LEU A 616 -13.66 -4.48 34.77
CA LEU A 616 -13.35 -3.86 36.07
C LEU A 616 -14.28 -4.31 37.22
N GLY A 617 -14.93 -5.47 37.06
CA GLY A 617 -15.84 -6.00 38.06
C GLY A 617 -15.60 -7.47 38.34
N ASP A 618 -15.78 -7.85 39.61
CA ASP A 618 -15.65 -9.20 40.15
C ASP A 618 -16.70 -10.15 39.54
N ASN A 619 -16.45 -10.56 38.30
CA ASN A 619 -17.31 -11.43 37.53
C ASN A 619 -17.41 -12.82 38.17
N THR A 620 -18.55 -13.48 37.98
CA THR A 620 -18.91 -14.75 38.67
C THR A 620 -19.09 -15.92 37.72
N TYR A 621 -18.72 -15.76 36.43
CA TYR A 621 -18.77 -16.86 35.47
C TYR A 621 -17.72 -17.94 35.80
N THR A 622 -18.01 -19.18 35.45
CA THR A 622 -17.18 -20.35 35.82
C THR A 622 -16.58 -21.11 34.63
N GLY A 623 -16.94 -20.74 33.39
CA GLY A 623 -16.26 -21.21 32.20
C GLY A 623 -14.91 -20.53 31.98
N ALA A 624 -14.17 -20.99 30.97
CA ALA A 624 -12.84 -20.48 30.67
C ALA A 624 -12.86 -19.05 30.10
N THR A 625 -11.80 -18.30 30.35
CA THR A 625 -11.47 -17.05 29.66
C THR A 625 -10.46 -17.36 28.56
N LYS A 626 -10.75 -16.98 27.31
CA LYS A 626 -9.79 -17.06 26.20
C LYS A 626 -9.56 -15.69 25.62
N ILE A 627 -8.30 -15.37 25.34
CA ILE A 627 -7.88 -14.19 24.59
C ILE A 627 -7.28 -14.71 23.28
N LEU A 628 -8.00 -14.48 22.18
CA LEU A 628 -7.75 -15.12 20.90
C LEU A 628 -7.45 -14.09 19.83
N THR A 629 -6.22 -14.14 19.35
CA THR A 629 -5.80 -13.53 18.10
C THR A 629 -6.57 -14.12 16.92
N LYS A 630 -6.77 -13.31 15.89
CA LYS A 630 -7.32 -13.72 14.60
C LYS A 630 -6.42 -13.21 13.47
N TYR A 631 -6.42 -13.89 12.33
CA TYR A 631 -5.87 -13.34 11.09
C TYR A 631 -6.98 -12.73 10.24
N THR A 632 -6.71 -11.60 9.60
CA THR A 632 -7.65 -10.94 8.68
C THR A 632 -6.95 -10.41 7.44
N SER A 633 -7.61 -10.49 6.29
CA SER A 633 -7.14 -9.88 5.04
C SER A 633 -7.15 -8.36 5.14
N THR A 634 -6.02 -7.72 4.89
CA THR A 634 -5.94 -6.28 4.64
C THR A 634 -4.78 -5.97 3.71
N GLN A 635 -4.92 -4.90 2.93
CA GLN A 635 -3.87 -4.36 2.08
C GLN A 635 -3.26 -3.08 2.67
N GLN A 636 -3.61 -2.69 3.90
CA GLN A 636 -3.21 -1.42 4.52
C GLN A 636 -1.69 -1.22 4.53
N GLU A 637 -0.90 -2.18 5.02
CA GLU A 637 0.58 -2.06 5.00
C GLU A 637 1.14 -1.87 3.58
N ARG A 638 0.53 -2.52 2.58
CA ARG A 638 0.93 -2.36 1.16
C ARG A 638 0.56 -0.98 0.63
N ALA A 639 -0.58 -0.44 1.05
CA ALA A 639 -0.99 0.91 0.74
C ALA A 639 -0.01 1.91 1.37
N GLU A 640 0.26 1.79 2.67
CA GLU A 640 1.22 2.62 3.40
C GLU A 640 2.62 2.61 2.78
N ALA A 641 3.10 1.45 2.31
CA ALA A 641 4.40 1.26 1.68
C ALA A 641 4.49 1.65 0.19
N ASP A 642 3.39 2.14 -0.43
CA ASP A 642 3.29 2.33 -1.89
C ASP A 642 3.70 1.08 -2.70
N ASN A 643 3.31 -0.12 -2.26
CA ASN A 643 3.92 -1.36 -2.74
C ASN A 643 3.64 -1.62 -4.23
N ALA A 644 4.72 -1.87 -4.99
CA ALA A 644 4.72 -2.16 -6.42
C ALA A 644 4.78 -3.66 -6.76
N GLN A 645 4.80 -4.54 -5.77
CA GLN A 645 4.78 -5.99 -5.99
C GLN A 645 3.35 -6.48 -6.20
N ASN A 646 3.14 -7.16 -7.33
CA ASN A 646 1.91 -7.89 -7.62
C ASN A 646 1.98 -9.22 -6.85
N ILE A 647 1.36 -9.26 -5.68
CA ILE A 647 1.40 -10.42 -4.79
C ILE A 647 0.03 -11.09 -4.88
N ASP A 648 -0.03 -12.22 -5.60
CA ASP A 648 -1.19 -13.15 -5.65
C ASP A 648 -1.34 -13.93 -4.33
N GLY A 649 -1.11 -13.25 -3.23
CA GLY A 649 -1.24 -13.73 -1.86
C GLY A 649 -1.88 -12.59 -1.06
N VAL A 650 -3.08 -12.85 -0.57
CA VAL A 650 -3.75 -11.97 0.39
C VAL A 650 -2.82 -11.79 1.59
N PHE A 651 -2.53 -10.55 1.97
CA PHE A 651 -1.82 -10.29 3.22
C PHE A 651 -2.79 -10.48 4.37
N TYR A 652 -2.40 -11.35 5.30
CA TYR A 652 -3.16 -11.63 6.51
C TYR A 652 -2.43 -11.00 7.70
N GLU A 653 -3.01 -9.95 8.27
CA GLU A 653 -2.49 -9.27 9.45
C GLU A 653 -2.92 -10.00 10.73
N GLU A 654 -2.06 -9.98 11.75
CA GLU A 654 -2.35 -10.56 13.06
C GLU A 654 -3.14 -9.58 13.95
N VAL A 655 -4.42 -9.86 14.14
CA VAL A 655 -5.35 -9.04 14.93
C VAL A 655 -5.40 -9.54 16.37
N ALA A 656 -4.43 -9.09 17.17
CA ALA A 656 -4.28 -9.44 18.58
C ALA A 656 -5.06 -8.47 19.50
N PRO A 657 -6.14 -8.92 20.19
CA PRO A 657 -6.84 -8.09 21.17
C PRO A 657 -6.07 -7.93 22.50
N VAL A 658 -6.49 -6.94 23.30
CA VAL A 658 -6.02 -6.73 24.68
C VAL A 658 -7.17 -6.91 25.66
N LEU A 659 -7.01 -7.80 26.64
CA LEU A 659 -7.88 -7.87 27.82
C LEU A 659 -7.25 -7.11 28.99
N ILE A 660 -7.92 -6.06 29.45
CA ILE A 660 -7.51 -5.22 30.59
C ILE A 660 -8.31 -5.62 31.84
N VAL A 661 -7.61 -5.82 32.95
CA VAL A 661 -8.17 -6.30 34.23
C VAL A 661 -7.53 -5.60 35.43
N ASP A 662 -8.28 -5.40 36.51
CA ASP A 662 -7.83 -4.75 37.74
C ASP A 662 -7.89 -5.63 38.99
N ASP A 663 -8.66 -6.73 38.99
CA ASP A 663 -8.60 -7.80 39.98
C ASP A 663 -8.20 -9.16 39.36
N LEU A 664 -7.18 -9.78 39.95
CA LEU A 664 -6.78 -11.16 39.69
C LEU A 664 -6.75 -11.99 40.98
N ALA A 665 -7.94 -12.29 41.53
CA ALA A 665 -8.10 -13.21 42.65
C ALA A 665 -7.64 -14.66 42.34
N ASN A 666 -7.79 -15.55 43.34
CA ASN A 666 -7.51 -16.98 43.22
C ASN A 666 -8.60 -17.74 42.44
N GLY A 667 -8.23 -18.88 41.85
CA GLY A 667 -9.16 -19.81 41.20
C GLY A 667 -10.28 -20.25 42.15
N GLY A 668 -11.52 -20.28 41.64
CA GLY A 668 -12.74 -20.49 42.44
C GLY A 668 -13.28 -19.25 43.13
N VAL A 669 -12.60 -18.09 43.04
CA VAL A 669 -13.05 -16.80 43.58
C VAL A 669 -13.36 -15.86 42.41
N ALA A 670 -14.44 -15.08 42.55
CA ALA A 670 -14.81 -14.04 41.59
C ALA A 670 -13.67 -13.02 41.39
N SER A 671 -13.56 -12.52 40.17
CA SER A 671 -12.55 -11.53 39.74
C SER A 671 -12.87 -10.98 38.36
N SER A 672 -12.09 -10.03 37.83
CA SER A 672 -12.26 -9.54 36.44
C SER A 672 -12.41 -10.69 35.42
N ILE A 673 -11.62 -11.77 35.59
CA ILE A 673 -11.64 -13.00 34.77
C ILE A 673 -12.52 -14.13 35.34
N GLY A 674 -13.56 -13.80 36.10
CA GLY A 674 -14.53 -14.78 36.60
C GLY A 674 -14.06 -15.57 37.82
N ALA A 675 -14.71 -16.70 38.05
CA ALA A 675 -14.59 -17.60 39.20
C ALA A 675 -14.18 -19.04 38.82
N ALA A 676 -13.67 -19.26 37.61
CA ALA A 676 -13.13 -20.56 37.18
C ALA A 676 -11.98 -21.05 38.10
N SER A 677 -11.72 -22.36 38.12
CA SER A 677 -10.66 -23.00 38.93
C SER A 677 -9.26 -22.54 38.50
N SER A 678 -8.24 -22.90 39.30
CA SER A 678 -6.84 -22.52 39.06
C SER A 678 -6.15 -23.23 37.88
N ASP A 679 -6.87 -24.09 37.16
CA ASP A 679 -6.33 -24.95 36.10
C ASP A 679 -5.97 -24.14 34.85
N ALA A 680 -4.87 -24.48 34.19
CA ALA A 680 -4.31 -23.69 33.09
C ALA A 680 -5.25 -23.55 31.88
N GLU A 681 -6.13 -24.53 31.66
CA GLU A 681 -7.12 -24.54 30.57
C GLU A 681 -8.19 -23.44 30.72
N ASN A 682 -8.37 -22.88 31.93
CA ASN A 682 -9.35 -21.84 32.19
C ASN A 682 -8.89 -20.42 31.78
N LEU A 683 -7.61 -20.25 31.44
CA LEU A 683 -7.07 -18.99 30.94
C LEU A 683 -6.13 -19.25 29.77
N LEU A 684 -6.66 -19.18 28.55
CA LEU A 684 -5.89 -19.30 27.31
C LEU A 684 -5.53 -17.91 26.77
N ILE A 685 -4.26 -17.71 26.41
CA ILE A 685 -3.79 -16.53 25.70
C ILE A 685 -3.10 -17.01 24.43
N GLN A 686 -3.63 -16.63 23.26
CA GLN A 686 -3.23 -17.09 21.93
C GLN A 686 -2.81 -15.88 21.09
N GLY A 687 -1.51 -15.55 21.05
CA GLY A 687 -0.97 -14.36 20.35
C GLY A 687 -1.32 -13.01 20.97
N SER A 688 -2.16 -13.00 22.01
CA SER A 688 -2.79 -11.78 22.54
C SER A 688 -2.21 -11.30 23.88
N THR A 689 -2.77 -10.21 24.43
CA THR A 689 -2.32 -9.60 25.69
C THR A 689 -3.35 -9.69 26.81
N LEU A 690 -2.91 -10.13 28.00
CA LEU A 690 -3.56 -9.87 29.28
C LEU A 690 -2.83 -8.73 29.99
N ARG A 691 -3.50 -7.58 30.20
CA ARG A 691 -2.96 -6.40 30.87
C ARG A 691 -3.58 -6.22 32.26
N TYR A 692 -2.75 -6.29 33.28
CA TYR A 692 -3.13 -5.96 34.66
C TYR A 692 -2.89 -4.46 34.94
N VAL A 693 -3.94 -3.76 35.38
CA VAL A 693 -3.94 -2.33 35.73
C VAL A 693 -4.27 -2.03 37.20
N GLY A 694 -4.44 -3.08 38.02
CA GLY A 694 -4.91 -2.98 39.40
C GLY A 694 -3.94 -2.38 40.43
N THR A 695 -4.34 -2.47 41.71
CA THR A 695 -3.58 -1.92 42.86
C THR A 695 -2.65 -2.93 43.55
N GLY A 696 -2.58 -4.15 43.02
CA GLY A 696 -1.63 -5.20 43.39
C GLY A 696 -2.32 -6.45 43.93
N ASP A 697 -2.09 -7.60 43.28
CA ASP A 697 -2.79 -8.85 43.52
C ASP A 697 -1.89 -10.08 43.60
N SER A 698 -2.43 -11.14 44.18
CA SER A 698 -1.85 -12.49 44.11
C SER A 698 -2.90 -13.51 43.68
N THR A 699 -2.58 -14.26 42.62
CA THR A 699 -3.41 -15.36 42.11
C THR A 699 -2.68 -16.69 42.19
N ASN A 700 -3.42 -17.79 42.36
CA ASN A 700 -2.96 -19.15 42.17
C ASN A 700 -3.41 -19.75 40.82
N ARG A 701 -3.98 -18.93 39.92
CA ARG A 701 -4.35 -19.37 38.57
C ARG A 701 -3.10 -19.63 37.74
N LEU A 702 -3.11 -20.74 37.01
CA LEU A 702 -2.21 -20.97 35.88
C LEU A 702 -2.85 -20.38 34.62
N PHE A 703 -2.06 -20.23 33.56
CA PHE A 703 -2.54 -19.89 32.23
C PHE A 703 -1.90 -20.80 31.18
N THR A 704 -2.48 -20.83 29.99
CA THR A 704 -2.00 -21.55 28.82
C THR A 704 -1.43 -20.56 27.80
N ILE A 705 -0.17 -20.80 27.42
CA ILE A 705 0.50 -20.13 26.31
C ILE A 705 0.04 -20.81 25.02
N GLY A 706 -0.59 -20.06 24.14
CA GLY A 706 -1.06 -20.51 22.84
C GLY A 706 0.06 -20.77 21.83
N THR A 707 -0.27 -21.26 20.63
CA THR A 707 0.73 -21.44 19.57
C THR A 707 1.35 -20.10 19.17
N GLY A 708 0.55 -19.02 19.07
CA GLY A 708 1.03 -17.66 18.81
C GLY A 708 1.79 -17.00 19.97
N GLY A 709 2.05 -17.71 21.07
CA GLY A 709 2.61 -17.13 22.29
C GLY A 709 1.55 -16.43 23.15
N ALA A 710 2.03 -15.67 24.14
CA ALA A 710 1.19 -14.94 25.08
C ALA A 710 1.91 -13.72 25.66
N THR A 711 1.20 -12.60 25.84
CA THR A 711 1.74 -11.41 26.50
C THR A 711 1.07 -11.18 27.86
N ILE A 712 1.87 -11.00 28.91
CA ILE A 712 1.43 -10.51 30.22
C ILE A 712 2.01 -9.11 30.44
N ASP A 713 1.14 -8.10 30.48
CA ASP A 713 1.49 -6.70 30.74
C ASP A 713 1.11 -6.34 32.18
N SER A 714 2.10 -5.96 33.01
CA SER A 714 1.82 -5.36 34.32
C SER A 714 2.07 -3.86 34.27
N SER A 715 0.99 -3.09 34.15
CA SER A 715 1.00 -1.63 34.11
C SER A 715 0.11 -0.99 35.18
N GLY A 716 -0.35 -1.79 36.15
CA GLY A 716 -1.05 -1.33 37.34
C GLY A 716 -0.16 -0.58 38.32
N SER A 717 -0.80 0.02 39.31
CA SER A 717 -0.10 0.75 40.39
C SER A 717 0.55 -0.19 41.42
N GLY A 718 0.04 -1.42 41.56
CA GLY A 718 0.66 -2.49 42.34
C GLY A 718 1.06 -3.68 41.49
N ALA A 719 1.90 -4.55 42.05
CA ALA A 719 2.45 -5.71 41.35
C ALA A 719 1.47 -6.89 41.32
N VAL A 720 1.50 -7.68 40.23
CA VAL A 720 0.76 -8.94 40.09
C VAL A 720 1.65 -10.15 40.37
N SER A 721 1.16 -11.10 41.16
CA SER A 721 1.90 -12.30 41.56
C SER A 721 1.15 -13.59 41.23
N PHE A 722 1.63 -14.33 40.23
CA PHE A 722 1.19 -15.68 39.91
C PHE A 722 1.95 -16.67 40.82
N THR A 723 1.30 -17.09 41.90
CA THR A 723 1.88 -17.83 43.03
C THR A 723 1.90 -19.35 42.86
N ASN A 724 1.22 -19.88 41.84
CA ASN A 724 1.15 -21.32 41.61
C ASN A 724 2.47 -21.84 41.03
N THR A 725 3.06 -22.84 41.67
CA THR A 725 4.33 -23.47 41.26
C THR A 725 4.14 -24.66 40.30
N GLY A 726 2.91 -24.91 39.86
CA GLY A 726 2.59 -25.86 38.81
C GLY A 726 3.14 -25.43 37.43
N LEU A 727 3.02 -26.35 36.48
CA LEU A 727 3.43 -26.15 35.09
C LEU A 727 2.39 -25.31 34.34
N LEU A 728 2.81 -24.27 33.61
CA LEU A 728 1.92 -23.53 32.71
C LEU A 728 1.42 -24.43 31.58
N GLY A 729 0.23 -24.13 31.07
CA GLY A 729 -0.29 -24.76 29.87
C GLY A 729 0.53 -24.34 28.64
N ARG A 730 0.71 -25.25 27.69
CA ARG A 730 1.21 -24.95 26.35
C ARG A 730 0.24 -25.60 25.35
N ARG A 731 -0.44 -24.80 24.54
CA ARG A 731 -1.32 -25.31 23.48
C ARG A 731 -0.47 -25.61 22.25
N ASP A 732 -0.43 -26.89 21.88
CA ASP A 732 0.06 -27.36 20.59
C ASP A 732 -1.16 -27.58 19.67
N VAL A 733 -0.98 -27.50 18.35
CA VAL A 733 -2.06 -27.66 17.37
C VAL A 733 -2.74 -29.02 17.54
N SER A 734 -4.08 -29.05 17.49
CA SER A 734 -4.83 -30.31 17.63
C SER A 734 -4.48 -31.31 16.52
N SER A 735 -4.14 -32.53 16.91
CA SER A 735 -3.96 -33.66 15.98
C SER A 735 -5.25 -34.13 15.29
N SER A 736 -6.41 -33.54 15.60
CA SER A 736 -7.70 -33.88 15.01
C SER A 736 -8.21 -32.90 13.96
N ILE A 737 -7.41 -31.91 13.54
CA ILE A 737 -7.83 -30.95 12.52
C ILE A 737 -8.00 -31.68 11.19
N THR A 738 -9.11 -31.39 10.51
CA THR A 738 -9.38 -31.84 9.14
C THR A 738 -9.60 -30.66 8.21
N GLY A 739 -9.36 -30.89 6.92
CA GLY A 739 -9.74 -29.98 5.84
C GLY A 739 -9.90 -30.75 4.53
N THR A 740 -10.25 -30.04 3.47
CA THR A 740 -10.51 -30.58 2.14
C THR A 740 -9.50 -29.99 1.15
N LEU A 741 -8.76 -30.86 0.47
CA LEU A 741 -7.92 -30.49 -0.67
C LEU A 741 -8.79 -30.62 -1.92
N ASP A 742 -9.05 -29.52 -2.63
CA ASP A 742 -9.90 -29.52 -3.82
C ASP A 742 -9.33 -28.63 -4.95
N ASP A 743 -8.72 -29.26 -5.96
CA ASP A 743 -8.28 -28.60 -7.19
C ASP A 743 -9.38 -28.56 -8.28
N PHE A 744 -10.58 -29.12 -8.04
CA PHE A 744 -11.71 -28.91 -8.97
C PHE A 744 -12.22 -27.46 -8.92
N SER A 745 -11.95 -26.76 -7.81
CA SER A 745 -12.15 -25.32 -7.64
C SER A 745 -11.15 -24.46 -8.44
N GLY A 746 -9.99 -25.02 -8.81
CA GLY A 746 -8.87 -24.30 -9.44
C GLY A 746 -7.89 -23.61 -8.47
N ASN A 747 -8.03 -23.82 -7.14
CA ASN A 747 -7.17 -23.25 -6.10
C ASN A 747 -6.28 -24.33 -5.41
N PRO A 748 -5.26 -24.90 -6.08
CA PRO A 748 -4.42 -25.96 -5.49
C PRO A 748 -3.46 -25.45 -4.39
N ASN A 749 -3.49 -24.16 -4.08
CA ASN A 749 -2.77 -23.48 -3.01
C ASN A 749 -3.66 -23.11 -1.81
N GLU A 750 -4.88 -23.64 -1.74
CA GLU A 750 -5.84 -23.41 -0.65
C GLU A 750 -6.36 -24.76 -0.11
N ILE A 751 -6.44 -24.89 1.22
CA ILE A 751 -7.12 -26.00 1.88
C ILE A 751 -8.39 -25.45 2.52
N VAL A 752 -9.54 -25.95 2.07
CA VAL A 752 -10.88 -25.46 2.45
C VAL A 752 -11.55 -26.37 3.48
N GLU A 753 -12.74 -26.01 3.95
CA GLU A 753 -13.54 -26.79 4.93
C GLU A 753 -12.78 -27.16 6.21
N MET A 754 -11.93 -26.24 6.68
CA MET A 754 -11.11 -26.41 7.88
C MET A 754 -11.99 -26.57 9.13
N SER A 755 -11.74 -27.63 9.91
CA SER A 755 -12.55 -27.95 11.10
C SER A 755 -12.30 -27.02 12.30
N ASP A 756 -11.07 -26.51 12.41
CA ASP A 756 -10.61 -25.56 13.42
C ASP A 756 -9.32 -24.90 12.89
N THR A 757 -9.21 -23.59 13.06
CA THR A 757 -8.03 -22.78 12.69
C THR A 757 -7.48 -21.98 13.88
N SER A 758 -8.05 -22.12 15.08
CA SER A 758 -7.73 -21.31 16.27
C SER A 758 -6.31 -21.45 16.81
N ASP A 759 -5.60 -22.52 16.45
CA ASP A 759 -4.19 -22.76 16.80
C ASP A 759 -3.24 -22.61 15.60
N ILE A 760 -3.74 -22.31 14.40
CA ILE A 760 -2.93 -22.26 13.18
C ILE A 760 -2.33 -20.86 13.01
N LEU A 761 -1.04 -20.80 12.63
CA LEU A 761 -0.30 -19.57 12.35
C LEU A 761 0.32 -19.60 10.96
N ILE A 762 0.58 -18.43 10.41
CA ILE A 762 1.39 -18.26 9.20
C ILE A 762 2.80 -18.81 9.44
N GLY A 763 3.36 -19.51 8.44
CA GLY A 763 4.67 -20.16 8.52
C GLY A 763 4.68 -21.58 9.13
N MET A 764 3.57 -22.04 9.71
CA MET A 764 3.45 -23.45 10.15
C MET A 764 3.63 -24.41 8.98
N THR A 765 4.46 -25.45 9.12
CA THR A 765 4.49 -26.55 8.12
C THR A 765 3.17 -27.33 8.16
N VAL A 766 2.68 -27.81 7.02
CA VAL A 766 1.42 -28.58 6.92
C VAL A 766 1.59 -29.83 6.05
N SER A 767 0.88 -30.92 6.39
CA SER A 767 0.95 -32.21 5.69
C SER A 767 -0.34 -33.03 5.85
N ASP A 768 -0.60 -33.96 4.92
CA ASP A 768 -1.80 -34.82 4.85
C ASP A 768 -1.45 -36.32 4.87
N PRO A 769 -0.96 -36.87 6.00
CA PRO A 769 -0.38 -38.23 6.07
C PRO A 769 -1.39 -39.37 5.88
N GLN A 770 -2.69 -39.08 5.91
CA GLN A 770 -3.76 -40.05 5.69
C GLN A 770 -3.89 -40.38 4.19
N GLY A 771 -4.04 -41.65 3.81
CA GLY A 771 -4.38 -42.04 2.43
C GLY A 771 -5.83 -41.74 2.05
N GLY A 772 -6.13 -41.61 0.75
CA GLY A 772 -7.49 -41.37 0.26
C GLY A 772 -7.53 -40.52 -1.02
N GLY A 773 -8.65 -39.80 -1.18
CA GLY A 773 -8.90 -38.91 -2.32
C GLY A 773 -9.35 -39.62 -3.60
N THR A 774 -9.94 -38.84 -4.50
CA THR A 774 -10.23 -39.24 -5.88
C THR A 774 -9.19 -38.61 -6.80
N PHE A 775 -8.66 -39.42 -7.73
CA PHE A 775 -7.55 -39.07 -8.64
C PHE A 775 -6.24 -38.74 -7.90
N THR A 776 -5.32 -39.70 -7.86
CA THR A 776 -4.00 -39.51 -7.22
C THR A 776 -2.92 -39.38 -8.30
N GLN A 777 -2.15 -38.30 -8.24
CA GLN A 777 -1.00 -38.02 -9.10
C GLN A 777 0.21 -37.62 -8.25
N PRO A 778 1.46 -37.80 -8.72
CA PRO A 778 2.63 -37.28 -8.03
C PRO A 778 2.48 -35.76 -7.75
N PRO A 779 2.87 -35.25 -6.57
CA PRO A 779 3.68 -35.90 -5.54
C PRO A 779 2.98 -36.87 -4.58
N CYS A 780 1.66 -37.10 -4.66
CA CYS A 780 0.97 -38.07 -3.78
C CYS A 780 1.65 -39.45 -3.78
N GLU A 781 1.78 -40.05 -2.60
CA GLU A 781 2.22 -41.45 -2.45
C GLU A 781 1.18 -42.43 -3.02
N PRO A 782 1.58 -43.68 -3.40
CA PRO A 782 0.66 -44.71 -3.85
C PRO A 782 -0.42 -45.03 -2.81
N GLY A 783 -1.65 -44.55 -3.05
CA GLY A 783 -2.76 -44.60 -2.08
C GLY A 783 -3.25 -43.23 -1.60
N GLY A 784 -2.67 -42.12 -2.08
CA GLY A 784 -3.17 -40.76 -1.88
C GLY A 784 -2.87 -40.15 -0.51
N ALA A 785 -1.76 -40.56 0.10
CA ALA A 785 -1.18 -39.89 1.27
C ALA A 785 -0.12 -38.89 0.82
N ASN A 786 0.18 -37.87 1.64
CA ASN A 786 1.22 -36.88 1.39
C ASN A 786 1.07 -36.21 0.01
N CYS A 787 -0.14 -35.77 -0.33
CA CYS A 787 -0.41 -35.01 -1.55
C CYS A 787 0.01 -33.55 -1.41
N ILE A 788 0.05 -33.01 -0.19
CA ILE A 788 0.70 -31.72 0.10
C ILE A 788 2.22 -31.92 -0.08
N PRO A 789 2.91 -31.10 -0.89
CA PRO A 789 4.34 -31.22 -1.09
C PRO A 789 5.14 -31.09 0.22
N ALA A 790 6.31 -31.71 0.28
CA ALA A 790 7.25 -31.47 1.38
C ALA A 790 7.64 -29.98 1.47
N ASP A 791 8.03 -29.54 2.66
CA ASP A 791 8.40 -28.15 2.99
C ASP A 791 7.28 -27.10 2.77
N THR A 792 6.03 -27.54 2.61
CA THR A 792 4.86 -26.65 2.50
C THR A 792 4.51 -26.02 3.85
N THR A 793 4.25 -24.72 3.82
CA THR A 793 3.89 -23.89 4.97
C THR A 793 2.58 -23.15 4.75
N VAL A 794 1.84 -22.89 5.83
CA VAL A 794 0.69 -21.99 5.84
C VAL A 794 1.13 -20.58 5.43
N THR A 795 0.43 -19.98 4.48
CA THR A 795 0.64 -18.58 4.03
C THR A 795 -0.44 -17.63 4.54
N GLY A 796 -1.57 -18.17 5.04
CA GLY A 796 -2.69 -17.39 5.52
C GLY A 796 -3.80 -18.24 6.12
N VAL A 797 -4.72 -17.59 6.84
CA VAL A 797 -5.95 -18.19 7.37
C VAL A 797 -7.10 -17.26 6.96
N SER A 798 -8.16 -17.81 6.36
CA SER A 798 -9.26 -17.01 5.84
C SER A 798 -9.99 -16.20 6.92
N ASP A 799 -10.67 -15.13 6.51
CA ASP A 799 -11.38 -14.25 7.43
C ASP A 799 -12.52 -14.93 8.21
N ASP A 800 -13.08 -16.05 7.71
CA ASP A 800 -14.04 -16.88 8.45
C ASP A 800 -13.38 -18.04 9.22
N GLY A 801 -12.07 -18.26 9.04
CA GLY A 801 -11.35 -19.41 9.57
C GLY A 801 -11.71 -20.74 8.90
N GLY A 802 -12.43 -20.72 7.78
CA GLY A 802 -12.87 -21.90 7.02
C GLY A 802 -11.85 -22.44 6.01
N SER A 803 -10.81 -21.68 5.66
CA SER A 803 -9.72 -22.14 4.79
C SER A 803 -8.35 -21.62 5.23
N ILE A 804 -7.29 -22.25 4.72
CA ILE A 804 -5.90 -21.81 4.88
C ILE A 804 -5.19 -21.77 3.52
N GLY A 805 -4.38 -20.73 3.30
CA GLY A 805 -3.46 -20.67 2.17
C GLY A 805 -2.21 -21.50 2.46
N ILE A 806 -1.61 -22.08 1.42
CA ILE A 806 -0.36 -22.86 1.51
C ILE A 806 0.68 -22.41 0.46
N SER A 807 1.96 -22.61 0.77
CA SER A 807 3.08 -22.09 -0.04
C SER A 807 3.45 -22.90 -1.29
N ASN A 808 3.01 -24.16 -1.39
CA ASN A 808 3.20 -25.00 -2.57
C ASN A 808 1.88 -25.64 -2.98
N ASN A 809 1.63 -25.69 -4.29
CA ASN A 809 0.41 -26.27 -4.84
C ASN A 809 0.41 -27.81 -4.66
N PHE A 810 -0.69 -28.38 -4.18
CA PHE A 810 -0.94 -29.83 -4.27
C PHE A 810 -1.35 -30.23 -5.72
N PRO A 811 -1.22 -31.51 -6.12
CA PRO A 811 -1.59 -31.93 -7.47
C PRO A 811 -3.13 -32.03 -7.62
N PHE A 812 -3.62 -32.09 -8.86
CA PHE A 812 -5.06 -32.23 -9.14
C PHE A 812 -5.68 -33.43 -8.39
N ILE A 813 -6.47 -33.13 -7.36
CA ILE A 813 -7.09 -34.07 -6.43
C ILE A 813 -8.38 -33.48 -5.85
N LEU A 814 -9.30 -34.36 -5.44
CA LEU A 814 -10.32 -34.05 -4.43
C LEU A 814 -10.17 -35.02 -3.26
N LYS A 815 -9.91 -34.49 -2.07
CA LYS A 815 -9.67 -35.25 -0.82
C LYS A 815 -10.34 -34.55 0.35
N GLU A 816 -11.65 -34.83 0.50
CA GLU A 816 -12.52 -34.27 1.51
C GLU A 816 -12.18 -34.76 2.92
N ASN A 817 -12.33 -33.89 3.93
CA ASN A 817 -12.20 -34.23 5.36
C ASN A 817 -10.90 -35.00 5.72
N THR A 818 -9.77 -34.71 5.07
CA THR A 818 -8.49 -35.34 5.40
C THR A 818 -7.98 -34.84 6.74
N GLN A 819 -7.40 -35.73 7.55
CA GLN A 819 -6.60 -35.32 8.70
C GLN A 819 -5.38 -34.54 8.22
N LEU A 820 -5.17 -33.36 8.82
CA LEU A 820 -4.02 -32.49 8.60
C LEU A 820 -3.10 -32.53 9.81
N VAL A 821 -1.79 -32.49 9.56
CA VAL A 821 -0.76 -32.43 10.60
C VAL A 821 0.08 -31.19 10.39
N PHE A 822 0.04 -30.30 11.39
CA PHE A 822 0.80 -29.06 11.45
C PHE A 822 2.08 -29.23 12.26
N GLY A 823 3.12 -28.48 11.88
CA GLY A 823 4.39 -28.44 12.60
C GLY A 823 4.24 -27.77 13.97
N ALA A 824 5.06 -28.21 14.93
CA ALA A 824 5.24 -27.48 16.18
C ALA A 824 5.94 -26.15 15.91
N VAL A 825 5.52 -25.09 16.61
CA VAL A 825 6.07 -23.72 16.44
C VAL A 825 6.67 -23.23 17.74
N ASP A 826 7.86 -22.65 17.64
CA ASP A 826 8.53 -21.95 18.74
C ASP A 826 7.74 -20.69 19.09
N ARG A 827 7.49 -20.45 20.38
CA ARG A 827 6.57 -19.42 20.86
C ARG A 827 7.19 -18.58 21.96
N THR A 828 6.65 -17.39 22.18
CA THR A 828 7.18 -16.43 23.16
C THR A 828 6.16 -16.14 24.25
N LEU A 829 6.59 -16.24 25.50
CA LEU A 829 5.94 -15.58 26.64
C LEU A 829 6.56 -14.19 26.79
N ALA A 830 5.86 -13.16 26.32
CA ALA A 830 6.28 -11.78 26.48
C ALA A 830 5.81 -11.25 27.84
N LEU A 831 6.75 -10.74 28.64
CA LEU A 831 6.49 -10.07 29.91
C LEU A 831 6.77 -8.59 29.71
N THR A 832 5.80 -7.73 29.97
CA THR A 832 5.91 -6.30 29.67
C THR A 832 5.27 -5.43 30.75
N GLY A 833 5.12 -4.15 30.43
CA GLY A 833 4.45 -3.16 31.26
C GLY A 833 5.39 -2.23 32.01
N SER A 834 4.78 -1.32 32.78
CA SER A 834 5.44 -0.21 33.47
C SER A 834 5.59 -0.41 34.98
N ASN A 835 4.96 -1.42 35.57
CA ASN A 835 4.98 -1.64 37.01
C ASN A 835 6.39 -2.02 37.51
N THR A 836 6.92 -1.23 38.45
CA THR A 836 8.29 -1.41 38.99
C THR A 836 8.37 -2.27 40.25
N GLY A 837 7.23 -2.77 40.74
CA GLY A 837 7.16 -3.71 41.86
C GLY A 837 7.55 -5.14 41.47
N ASP A 838 7.42 -6.06 42.42
CA ASP A 838 7.88 -7.44 42.28
C ASP A 838 6.83 -8.31 41.57
N ASN A 839 6.55 -8.00 40.29
CA ASN A 839 5.67 -8.84 39.47
C ASN A 839 6.30 -10.22 39.32
N THR A 840 5.57 -11.27 39.68
CA THR A 840 6.17 -12.59 39.91
C THR A 840 5.41 -13.67 39.16
N ILE A 841 6.15 -14.57 38.51
CA ILE A 841 5.66 -15.86 38.01
C ILE A 841 6.43 -16.97 38.73
N ALA A 842 5.75 -17.65 39.65
CA ALA A 842 6.25 -18.83 40.36
C ALA A 842 6.02 -20.13 39.58
N SER A 843 5.20 -20.08 38.52
CA SER A 843 4.87 -21.21 37.67
C SER A 843 6.07 -21.70 36.88
N ILE A 844 6.13 -23.00 36.63
CA ILE A 844 7.15 -23.59 35.78
C ILE A 844 6.81 -23.28 34.32
N ILE A 845 7.77 -22.67 33.63
CA ILE A 845 7.76 -22.44 32.19
C ILE A 845 8.64 -23.55 31.58
N SER A 846 8.11 -24.29 30.61
CA SER A 846 8.90 -25.27 29.85
C SER A 846 8.42 -25.36 28.40
N ASP A 847 9.26 -25.94 27.56
CA ASP A 847 8.93 -26.30 26.18
C ASP A 847 7.63 -27.14 26.10
N SER A 848 6.98 -27.14 24.92
CA SER A 848 5.73 -27.88 24.74
C SER A 848 5.96 -29.37 24.57
N ALA A 849 4.88 -30.16 24.67
CA ALA A 849 4.97 -31.61 24.55
C ALA A 849 5.30 -32.06 23.11
N ALA A 850 4.96 -31.24 22.11
CA ALA A 850 5.37 -31.43 20.72
C ALA A 850 6.87 -31.11 20.47
N GLY A 851 7.57 -30.52 21.44
CA GLY A 851 9.01 -30.29 21.40
C GLY A 851 9.46 -28.96 20.81
N SER A 852 8.55 -27.99 20.64
CA SER A 852 8.94 -26.61 20.27
C SER A 852 9.22 -25.75 21.51
N ALA A 853 10.13 -24.79 21.34
CA ALA A 853 10.65 -23.97 22.40
C ALA A 853 9.59 -22.99 22.96
N VAL A 854 9.64 -22.73 24.26
CA VAL A 854 8.97 -21.58 24.87
C VAL A 854 10.03 -20.58 25.29
N SER A 855 10.23 -19.55 24.47
CA SER A 855 11.09 -18.43 24.81
C SER A 855 10.39 -17.49 25.81
N VAL A 856 11.16 -16.75 26.60
CA VAL A 856 10.64 -15.70 27.47
C VAL A 856 11.32 -14.39 27.10
N GLU A 857 10.53 -13.39 26.75
CA GLU A 857 11.00 -12.05 26.43
C GLU A 857 10.57 -11.05 27.51
N LYS A 858 11.42 -10.07 27.82
CA LYS A 858 11.09 -8.98 28.75
C LYS A 858 11.25 -7.62 28.07
N THR A 859 10.12 -7.01 27.72
CA THR A 859 10.02 -5.65 27.15
C THR A 859 9.51 -4.64 28.20
N GLY A 860 9.49 -3.35 27.88
CA GLY A 860 9.00 -2.30 28.80
C GLY A 860 9.91 -2.02 30.01
N THR A 861 9.53 -1.03 30.83
CA THR A 861 10.35 -0.52 31.95
C THR A 861 10.11 -1.23 33.28
N GLY A 862 9.02 -2.01 33.40
CA GLY A 862 8.64 -2.70 34.63
C GLY A 862 9.60 -3.83 35.04
N LYS A 863 9.42 -4.36 36.25
CA LYS A 863 10.21 -5.46 36.82
C LYS A 863 9.40 -6.74 36.84
N TRP A 864 10.02 -7.85 36.43
CA TRP A 864 9.47 -9.20 36.55
C TRP A 864 10.46 -10.15 37.24
N ILE A 865 9.93 -11.11 38.00
CA ILE A 865 10.67 -12.15 38.73
C ILE A 865 10.11 -13.51 38.31
N LEU A 866 10.97 -14.35 37.73
CA LEU A 866 10.67 -15.77 37.51
C LEU A 866 11.25 -16.55 38.71
N SER A 867 10.39 -17.23 39.45
CA SER A 867 10.79 -18.06 40.60
C SER A 867 10.49 -19.56 40.44
N GLY A 868 9.86 -19.94 39.33
CA GLY A 868 9.74 -21.34 38.90
C GLY A 868 11.09 -21.97 38.53
N ALA A 869 11.13 -23.31 38.57
CA ALA A 869 12.28 -24.11 38.14
C ALA A 869 12.21 -24.38 36.63
N ASN A 870 12.48 -23.33 35.85
CA ASN A 870 12.38 -23.28 34.39
C ASN A 870 13.66 -23.83 33.72
#